data_AF-A0A8W8MPA6-F1
#
_entry.id   AF-A0A8W8MPA6-F1
#
_cell.length_a   1.000
_cell.length_b   1.000
_cell.length_c   1.000
_cell.angle_alpha   90.00
_cell.angle_beta   90.00
_cell.angle_gamma   90.00
#
_symmetry.space_group_name_H-M   'P 1'
#
loop_
_entity.id
_entity.type
_entity.pdbx_description
1 polymer ?
#
loop_
_entity_poly.entity_id
_entity_poly.type
_entity_poly.pdbx_seq_one_letter_code
_entity_poly.pdbx_strand_id
1 'polypeptide(L)'
;MNTYFETTQAARLRTARKTQKLTAGVQKPKRHVGKLGNYLFDRDAFQKFIEALPSGSKVSWRDLGIRFQVKNKSGLRPSNAGQVLMEAAKSLGIDVSKFNTEKRISGRDYAQRIRRARHKLMYQKVSIPASQPTRKLHTEIRRRLNNQEIYVGELIAPKTYRRKHITSSGDLEETEVTVHGRKIPLEHIRRQMNVDQGLLFRWRKDDYENLDEETILKRFSKLKIPVPSEPMSALDELMKLEHTRNLKVWHDHSDILNHSYVSFMISALYDTAVFLTDEEFKERYPDRTPVDVQSAVEKPYLYILGQSKATDVDQLSYTSTRLEDINSLHQPTYFKGTAIYDVLRVFSGDGPARQFEAGHQRGGNFSCLCGISVKEHQNLECALRFHPPTLSERMKILKSGVLWKEYSERNINPLCNLKKEALTDELEARGVDTYRKSAAEMKEKLVEILHGIQRPPALLSSDIHSLSLSRYEIPPCEPLHDLSNIVQNLITELPTHIEDNKVQVDFEKFANATIGDKNQLKGSDARLFAVKLAKFAHQKFTENGIPKEILLLCTSLVEMISICYSHHHQRTPKTILRLYNQSFLFSVLCKTVIGTPKKMTTRKFYGCHFHSMTVHAPQTFRIFCLRSLIPEQEERSFGDMRRISLNTSSRQCGKIIDNAIVRFNAQQQSDRGDNYRRQESAISQQARLLPTGEDTRFPIEMLRTRSYLFQTHCERIADFLQEGLGIWWSMDGDDIVFHDGPMHQDHSLCSQHFRTDTVADSIKILDNCWSKCVSAFEKGEIQLPLLKVKIFDGSKPKIIRNENLLAQNQAQCLLTGKSGQRADEDHESEREEESADSQMQLVSGLLAQNHAECLLTGKSGQRADEDHESEREEESADSQMQLVSGINLQSCT
;
A
#
# COMPACT_ATOMS: atom_id res chain seq x y z
N MET A 1 2.59 -8.21 28.37
CA MET A 1 1.63 -7.61 29.32
C MET A 1 2.37 -7.24 30.60
N ASN A 2 2.23 -6.02 31.14
CA ASN A 2 2.86 -5.65 32.42
C ASN A 2 2.13 -6.31 33.60
N THR A 3 2.58 -7.50 33.96
CA THR A 3 2.19 -8.19 35.19
C THR A 3 3.18 -7.84 36.31
N TYR A 4 2.74 -7.85 37.56
CA TYR A 4 3.61 -7.50 38.68
C TYR A 4 3.34 -8.36 39.93
N PHE A 5 4.37 -8.53 40.75
CA PHE A 5 4.21 -9.00 42.12
C PHE A 5 4.07 -7.80 43.05
N GLU A 6 2.95 -7.71 43.76
CA GLU A 6 2.80 -6.66 44.78
C GLU A 6 3.74 -6.95 45.97
N THR A 7 4.70 -6.05 46.21
CA THR A 7 5.62 -6.15 47.35
C THR A 7 4.85 -6.04 48.68
N THR A 8 5.41 -6.59 49.75
CA THR A 8 4.81 -6.51 51.09
C THR A 8 4.63 -5.06 51.54
N GLN A 9 5.57 -4.17 51.18
CA GLN A 9 5.51 -2.73 51.46
C GLN A 9 4.39 -2.03 50.66
N ALA A 10 4.24 -2.33 49.37
CA ALA A 10 3.15 -1.79 48.55
C ALA A 10 1.77 -2.23 49.09
N ALA A 11 1.64 -3.50 49.52
CA ALA A 11 0.43 -4.00 50.15
C ALA A 11 0.15 -3.31 51.50
N ARG A 12 1.18 -3.02 52.33
CA ARG A 12 1.05 -2.22 53.57
C ARG A 12 0.52 -0.82 53.28
N LEU A 13 1.15 -0.08 52.35
CA LEU A 13 0.74 1.28 51.97
C LEU A 13 -0.68 1.33 51.40
N ARG A 14 -1.07 0.35 50.55
CA ARG A 14 -2.44 0.23 50.03
C ARG A 14 -3.46 -0.01 51.14
N THR A 15 -3.10 -0.81 52.14
CA THR A 15 -3.96 -1.12 53.29
C THR A 15 -4.12 0.11 54.17
N ALA A 16 -3.02 0.78 54.55
CA ALA A 16 -3.04 2.00 55.36
C ALA A 16 -3.87 3.12 54.72
N ARG A 17 -3.66 3.44 53.44
CA ARG A 17 -4.46 4.44 52.69
C ARG A 17 -5.95 4.09 52.64
N LYS A 18 -6.30 2.80 52.63
CA LYS A 18 -7.70 2.36 52.66
C LYS A 18 -8.29 2.54 54.05
N THR A 19 -7.58 2.15 55.11
CA THR A 19 -8.01 2.36 56.50
C THR A 19 -8.24 3.84 56.78
N GLN A 20 -7.30 4.71 56.41
CA GLN A 20 -7.44 6.17 56.57
C GLN A 20 -8.71 6.72 55.90
N LYS A 21 -9.06 6.24 54.70
CA LYS A 21 -10.31 6.63 54.01
C LYS A 21 -11.58 6.06 54.62
N LEU A 22 -11.52 4.91 55.30
CA LEU A 22 -12.63 4.36 56.07
C LEU A 22 -12.84 5.17 57.37
N THR A 23 -11.76 5.48 58.09
CA THR A 23 -11.80 6.27 59.33
C THR A 23 -12.27 7.70 59.08
N ALA A 24 -11.84 8.32 57.99
CA ALA A 24 -12.26 9.68 57.60
C ALA A 24 -13.66 9.75 56.95
N GLY A 25 -14.45 8.66 56.95
CA GLY A 25 -15.79 8.62 56.34
C GLY A 25 -15.86 8.67 54.81
N VAL A 26 -14.77 9.08 54.14
CA VAL A 26 -14.64 9.22 52.67
C VAL A 26 -14.97 7.92 51.90
N GLN A 27 -14.86 6.76 52.54
CA GLN A 27 -15.26 5.48 51.96
C GLN A 27 -16.12 4.68 52.94
N LYS A 28 -17.31 4.24 52.52
CA LYS A 28 -18.15 3.34 53.33
C LYS A 28 -17.53 1.93 53.41
N PRO A 29 -17.61 1.23 54.55
CA PRO A 29 -17.21 -0.17 54.67
C PRO A 29 -17.99 -1.05 53.68
N LYS A 30 -17.31 -1.99 53.01
CA LYS A 30 -18.00 -2.98 52.16
C LYS A 30 -18.79 -3.94 53.04
N ARG A 31 -20.13 -3.89 52.96
CA ARG A 31 -20.99 -4.97 53.46
C ARG A 31 -20.76 -6.21 52.57
N HIS A 32 -20.35 -7.31 53.21
CA HIS A 32 -20.09 -8.60 52.54
C HIS A 32 -21.27 -9.58 52.67
N VAL A 33 -22.42 -9.09 53.14
CA VAL A 33 -23.68 -9.82 53.37
C VAL A 33 -24.81 -9.03 52.71
N GLY A 34 -25.77 -9.72 52.09
CA GLY A 34 -26.98 -9.10 51.54
C GLY A 34 -27.99 -8.68 52.62
N LYS A 35 -29.25 -8.42 52.24
CA LYS A 35 -30.34 -8.29 53.23
C LYS A 35 -30.44 -9.59 54.04
N LEU A 36 -30.48 -9.53 55.37
CA LEU A 36 -30.48 -10.73 56.22
C LEU A 36 -31.72 -11.63 56.01
N GLY A 37 -32.83 -11.09 55.52
CA GLY A 37 -34.00 -11.87 55.09
C GLY A 37 -33.82 -12.70 53.81
N ASN A 38 -32.66 -12.63 53.14
CA ASN A 38 -32.33 -13.49 52.00
C ASN A 38 -31.68 -14.83 52.43
N TYR A 39 -31.58 -15.08 53.74
CA TYR A 39 -30.93 -16.26 54.32
C TYR A 39 -31.84 -16.95 55.33
N LEU A 40 -31.86 -18.28 55.26
CA LEU A 40 -32.66 -19.16 56.11
C LEU A 40 -31.74 -19.89 57.09
N PHE A 41 -32.02 -19.77 58.38
CA PHE A 41 -31.40 -20.51 59.49
C PHE A 41 -32.30 -20.36 60.72
N ASP A 42 -32.18 -21.26 61.69
CA ASP A 42 -32.87 -21.14 62.97
C ASP A 42 -32.30 -19.96 63.76
N ARG A 43 -33.06 -18.87 63.83
CA ARG A 43 -32.65 -17.62 64.48
C ARG A 43 -32.71 -17.74 66.00
N ASP A 44 -33.71 -18.42 66.53
CA ASP A 44 -33.97 -18.46 67.97
C ASP A 44 -32.99 -19.41 68.67
N ALA A 45 -32.70 -20.57 68.05
CA ALA A 45 -31.63 -21.44 68.52
C ALA A 45 -30.25 -20.80 68.35
N PHE A 46 -30.02 -20.02 67.29
CA PHE A 46 -28.77 -19.28 67.12
C PHE A 46 -28.59 -18.18 68.17
N GLN A 47 -29.64 -17.41 68.46
CA GLN A 47 -29.64 -16.35 69.46
C GLN A 47 -29.37 -16.92 70.86
N LYS A 48 -30.18 -17.89 71.31
CA LYS A 48 -29.98 -18.57 72.60
C LYS A 48 -28.57 -19.15 72.74
N PHE A 49 -28.06 -19.77 71.68
CA PHE A 49 -26.70 -20.31 71.68
C PHE A 49 -25.61 -19.24 71.81
N ILE A 50 -25.69 -18.13 71.05
CA ILE A 50 -24.62 -17.13 71.03
C ILE A 50 -24.69 -16.18 72.24
N GLU A 51 -25.87 -15.97 72.84
CA GLU A 51 -26.05 -15.22 74.09
C GLU A 51 -25.45 -15.97 75.29
N ALA A 52 -25.68 -17.28 75.38
CA ALA A 52 -25.16 -18.16 76.44
C ALA A 52 -23.62 -18.32 76.46
N LEU A 53 -22.91 -17.82 75.44
CA LEU A 53 -21.45 -17.88 75.40
C LEU A 53 -20.81 -16.78 76.26
N PRO A 54 -19.95 -17.14 77.24
CA PRO A 54 -19.25 -16.15 78.07
C PRO A 54 -18.24 -15.34 77.24
N SER A 55 -17.93 -14.13 77.72
CA SER A 55 -16.88 -13.29 77.17
C SER A 55 -15.54 -14.04 77.11
N GLY A 56 -14.77 -13.82 76.05
CA GLY A 56 -13.54 -14.56 75.74
C GLY A 56 -13.73 -15.85 74.92
N SER A 57 -14.94 -16.39 74.82
CA SER A 57 -15.22 -17.65 74.10
C SER A 57 -14.65 -17.69 72.68
N LYS A 58 -14.02 -18.82 72.30
CA LYS A 58 -13.44 -19.04 70.96
C LYS A 58 -14.54 -19.37 69.95
N VAL A 59 -15.05 -18.35 69.25
CA VAL A 59 -16.15 -18.47 68.29
C VAL A 59 -15.63 -18.52 66.86
N SER A 60 -15.80 -19.67 66.20
CA SER A 60 -15.62 -19.80 64.75
C SER A 60 -16.93 -19.54 64.01
N TRP A 61 -17.10 -18.31 63.52
CA TRP A 61 -18.29 -17.91 62.76
C TRP A 61 -18.57 -18.82 61.55
N ARG A 62 -17.52 -19.32 60.89
CA ARG A 62 -17.67 -20.28 59.77
C ARG A 62 -18.39 -21.53 60.23
N ASP A 63 -17.98 -22.10 61.36
CA ASP A 63 -18.48 -23.38 61.85
C ASP A 63 -19.87 -23.22 62.46
N LEU A 64 -20.19 -22.06 63.04
CA LEU A 64 -21.58 -21.70 63.33
C LEU A 64 -22.44 -21.67 62.05
N GLY A 65 -21.92 -21.12 60.95
CA GLY A 65 -22.60 -21.12 59.65
C GLY A 65 -22.87 -22.52 59.08
N ILE A 66 -22.13 -23.54 59.55
CA ILE A 66 -22.37 -24.96 59.26
C ILE A 66 -23.38 -25.54 60.26
N ARG A 67 -23.16 -25.32 61.56
CA ARG A 67 -24.00 -25.82 62.67
C ARG A 67 -25.47 -25.39 62.55
N PHE A 68 -25.71 -24.13 62.22
CA PHE A 68 -27.06 -23.57 62.03
C PHE A 68 -27.56 -23.68 60.58
N GLN A 69 -26.88 -24.50 59.75
CA GLN A 69 -27.25 -24.83 58.36
C GLN A 69 -27.71 -23.64 57.52
N VAL A 70 -26.97 -22.52 57.54
CA VAL A 70 -27.39 -21.30 56.84
C VAL A 70 -27.55 -21.57 55.34
N LYS A 71 -28.75 -21.34 54.80
CA LYS A 71 -29.09 -21.47 53.38
C LYS A 71 -29.38 -20.09 52.76
N ASN A 72 -29.11 -19.93 51.48
CA ASN A 72 -29.57 -18.78 50.69
C ASN A 72 -30.99 -19.02 50.14
N LYS A 73 -31.55 -18.06 49.40
CA LYS A 73 -32.85 -18.21 48.70
C LYS A 73 -32.96 -19.43 47.77
N SER A 74 -31.83 -19.97 47.30
CA SER A 74 -31.75 -21.15 46.44
C SER A 74 -31.57 -22.46 47.22
N GLY A 75 -31.73 -22.45 48.56
CA GLY A 75 -31.57 -23.63 49.42
C GLY A 75 -30.12 -24.08 49.66
N LEU A 76 -29.12 -23.42 49.07
CA LEU A 76 -27.70 -23.80 49.15
C LEU A 76 -26.96 -23.04 50.26
N ARG A 77 -25.98 -23.69 50.90
CA ARG A 77 -25.13 -23.03 51.91
C ARG A 77 -24.21 -22.00 51.25
N PRO A 78 -24.33 -20.69 51.55
CA PRO A 78 -23.52 -19.68 50.89
C PRO A 78 -22.08 -19.70 51.42
N SER A 79 -21.11 -19.37 50.56
CA SER A 79 -19.68 -19.37 50.91
C SER A 79 -19.30 -18.37 52.01
N ASN A 80 -20.15 -17.35 52.25
CA ASN A 80 -20.03 -16.37 53.31
C ASN A 80 -20.92 -16.64 54.55
N ALA A 81 -21.49 -17.86 54.71
CA ALA A 81 -22.43 -18.21 55.78
C ALA A 81 -22.05 -17.70 57.20
N GLY A 82 -20.77 -17.81 57.57
CA GLY A 82 -20.31 -17.29 58.88
C GLY A 82 -20.36 -15.77 59.01
N GLN A 83 -20.17 -15.02 57.91
CA GLN A 83 -20.36 -13.57 57.91
C GLN A 83 -21.85 -13.21 58.05
N VAL A 84 -22.75 -14.02 57.48
CA VAL A 84 -24.19 -13.86 57.65
C VAL A 84 -24.57 -13.95 59.13
N LEU A 85 -24.11 -14.99 59.84
CA LEU A 85 -24.38 -15.14 61.27
C LEU A 85 -23.72 -14.05 62.14
N MET A 86 -22.51 -13.60 61.79
CA MET A 86 -21.85 -12.51 62.51
C MET A 86 -22.62 -11.18 62.39
N GLU A 87 -23.17 -10.87 61.21
CA GLU A 87 -24.03 -9.70 61.03
C GLU A 87 -25.43 -9.91 61.64
N ALA A 88 -25.94 -11.15 61.66
CA ALA A 88 -27.18 -11.48 62.36
C ALA A 88 -27.06 -11.25 63.88
N ALA A 89 -25.98 -11.72 64.51
CA ALA A 89 -25.71 -11.47 65.94
C ALA A 89 -25.68 -9.96 66.27
N LYS A 90 -25.01 -9.15 65.43
CA LYS A 90 -25.04 -7.68 65.58
C LYS A 90 -26.45 -7.09 65.45
N SER A 91 -27.25 -7.61 64.52
CA SER A 91 -28.65 -7.14 64.35
C SER A 91 -29.57 -7.54 65.51
N LEU A 92 -29.17 -8.54 66.30
CA LEU A 92 -29.80 -8.95 67.55
C LEU A 92 -29.25 -8.21 68.79
N GLY A 93 -28.45 -7.14 68.59
CA GLY A 93 -27.88 -6.33 69.68
C GLY A 93 -26.65 -6.95 70.36
N ILE A 94 -26.14 -8.08 69.86
CA ILE A 94 -25.08 -8.84 70.53
C ILE A 94 -23.70 -8.29 70.17
N ASP A 95 -22.94 -7.85 71.18
CA ASP A 95 -21.57 -7.42 70.96
C ASP A 95 -20.66 -8.61 70.59
N VAL A 96 -20.38 -8.73 69.30
CA VAL A 96 -19.45 -9.73 68.73
C VAL A 96 -17.98 -9.45 69.06
N SER A 97 -17.65 -8.31 69.68
CA SER A 97 -16.31 -7.98 70.15
C SER A 97 -15.93 -8.79 71.40
N LYS A 98 -16.91 -9.14 72.27
CA LYS A 98 -16.71 -9.88 73.52
C LYS A 98 -16.09 -11.28 73.36
N PHE A 99 -16.26 -11.92 72.20
CA PHE A 99 -15.69 -13.25 71.91
C PHE A 99 -14.19 -13.17 71.55
N ASN A 100 -13.49 -14.30 71.35
CA ASN A 100 -12.18 -14.37 70.69
C ASN A 100 -11.12 -13.31 71.14
N THR A 101 -11.05 -12.97 72.43
CA THR A 101 -10.25 -11.84 72.93
C THR A 101 -8.74 -12.11 72.89
N GLU A 102 -8.30 -13.31 73.24
CA GLU A 102 -6.88 -13.60 73.55
C GLU A 102 -5.98 -13.95 72.35
N LYS A 103 -6.53 -14.12 71.15
CA LYS A 103 -5.70 -14.32 69.94
C LYS A 103 -6.22 -13.47 68.79
N ARG A 104 -5.27 -12.99 67.97
CA ARG A 104 -5.53 -12.36 66.66
C ARG A 104 -6.01 -13.42 65.65
N ILE A 105 -7.08 -14.13 65.98
CA ILE A 105 -7.74 -15.13 65.14
C ILE A 105 -8.13 -14.42 63.85
N SER A 106 -7.71 -15.00 62.73
CA SER A 106 -7.68 -14.30 61.45
C SER A 106 -9.11 -13.94 61.00
N GLY A 107 -9.55 -12.71 61.28
CA GLY A 107 -10.91 -12.27 60.93
C GLY A 107 -11.31 -10.89 61.44
N ARG A 108 -10.84 -10.49 62.63
CA ARG A 108 -11.34 -9.30 63.35
C ARG A 108 -11.17 -7.96 62.63
N ASP A 109 -10.18 -7.87 61.75
CA ASP A 109 -9.92 -6.62 61.04
C ASP A 109 -9.73 -6.84 59.53
N TYR A 110 -10.84 -6.80 58.78
CA TYR A 110 -10.82 -6.88 57.31
C TYR A 110 -10.26 -5.60 56.67
N ALA A 111 -10.20 -4.49 57.42
CA ALA A 111 -9.58 -3.25 56.99
C ALA A 111 -8.04 -3.31 57.13
N GLN A 112 -7.52 -3.81 58.27
CA GLN A 112 -6.07 -3.86 58.52
C GLN A 112 -5.33 -5.07 57.91
N ARG A 113 -6.02 -6.10 57.41
CA ARG A 113 -5.34 -7.31 56.88
C ARG A 113 -4.62 -7.03 55.56
N ILE A 114 -3.29 -6.87 55.64
CA ILE A 114 -2.37 -6.76 54.51
C ILE A 114 -2.43 -8.05 53.66
N ARG A 115 -3.10 -8.01 52.51
CA ARG A 115 -3.09 -9.07 51.50
C ARG A 115 -2.42 -8.59 50.22
N ARG A 116 -1.31 -9.22 49.82
CA ARG A 116 -0.68 -9.01 48.51
C ARG A 116 -1.62 -9.45 47.39
N ALA A 117 -1.72 -8.66 46.32
CA ALA A 117 -2.34 -9.07 45.07
C ALA A 117 -1.52 -10.23 44.47
N ARG A 118 -2.14 -11.39 44.31
CA ARG A 118 -1.56 -12.63 43.78
C ARG A 118 -2.65 -13.38 43.03
N HIS A 119 -2.35 -13.87 41.83
CA HIS A 119 -3.17 -14.89 41.19
C HIS A 119 -2.58 -16.26 41.55
N LYS A 120 -3.42 -17.26 41.84
CA LYS A 120 -2.96 -18.63 42.13
C LYS A 120 -3.37 -19.56 41.01
N LEU A 121 -2.43 -20.35 40.50
CA LEU A 121 -2.74 -21.53 39.70
C LEU A 121 -3.16 -22.68 40.62
N MET A 122 -3.90 -23.65 40.04
CA MET A 122 -4.42 -24.89 40.62
C MET A 122 -4.19 -25.10 42.14
N TYR A 123 -5.27 -24.96 42.91
CA TYR A 123 -5.36 -25.32 44.33
C TYR A 123 -4.09 -25.04 45.17
N GLN A 124 -3.73 -23.76 45.17
CA GLN A 124 -3.06 -23.02 46.25
C GLN A 124 -1.52 -22.98 46.31
N LYS A 125 -0.76 -23.80 45.58
CA LYS A 125 0.72 -23.84 45.78
C LYS A 125 1.52 -22.81 44.97
N VAL A 126 1.17 -22.52 43.71
CA VAL A 126 1.93 -21.59 42.85
C VAL A 126 1.23 -20.22 42.74
N SER A 127 1.98 -19.14 42.92
CA SER A 127 1.49 -17.76 42.74
C SER A 127 2.14 -17.14 41.50
N ILE A 128 1.32 -16.72 40.53
CA ILE A 128 1.78 -16.00 39.34
C ILE A 128 1.57 -14.48 39.49
N PRO A 129 2.29 -13.66 38.72
CA PRO A 129 2.10 -12.21 38.68
C PRO A 129 0.64 -11.80 38.48
N ALA A 130 0.19 -10.75 39.18
CA ALA A 130 -1.13 -10.17 38.97
C ALA A 130 -1.08 -9.14 37.83
N SER A 131 -2.17 -8.99 37.07
CA SER A 131 -2.32 -7.87 36.15
C SER A 131 -2.34 -6.54 36.91
N GLN A 132 -1.72 -5.49 36.34
CA GLN A 132 -1.85 -4.16 36.93
C GLN A 132 -3.32 -3.69 36.90
N PRO A 133 -3.85 -3.11 38.00
CA PRO A 133 -5.19 -2.55 38.00
C PRO A 133 -5.35 -1.48 36.92
N THR A 134 -6.44 -1.53 36.13
CA THR A 134 -6.72 -0.61 35.02
C THR A 134 -6.53 0.87 35.39
N ARG A 135 -6.94 1.27 36.59
CA ARG A 135 -6.75 2.64 37.10
C ARG A 135 -5.27 3.06 37.18
N LYS A 136 -4.35 2.15 37.55
CA LYS A 136 -2.90 2.43 37.55
C LYS A 136 -2.37 2.55 36.12
N LEU A 137 -2.79 1.68 35.21
CA LEU A 137 -2.43 1.76 33.79
C LEU A 137 -2.91 3.10 33.18
N HIS A 138 -4.12 3.55 33.50
CA HIS A 138 -4.61 4.87 33.06
C HIS A 138 -3.81 6.03 33.65
N THR A 139 -3.40 5.96 34.93
CA THR A 139 -2.52 6.98 35.53
C THR A 139 -1.14 6.99 34.87
N GLU A 140 -0.56 5.82 34.57
CA GLU A 140 0.72 5.71 33.88
C GLU A 140 0.63 6.23 32.43
N ILE A 141 -0.39 5.84 31.66
CA ILE A 141 -0.60 6.35 30.29
C ILE A 141 -0.76 7.88 30.30
N ARG A 142 -1.54 8.45 31.23
CA ARG A 142 -1.66 9.91 31.38
C ARG A 142 -0.33 10.57 31.74
N ARG A 143 0.46 9.96 32.64
CA ARG A 143 1.81 10.44 32.97
C ARG A 143 2.69 10.46 31.71
N ARG A 144 2.67 9.39 30.90
CA ARG A 144 3.44 9.31 29.65
C ARG A 144 3.01 10.34 28.61
N LEU A 145 1.70 10.55 28.44
CA LEU A 145 1.16 11.59 27.56
C LEU A 145 1.60 12.98 28.00
N ASN A 146 1.43 13.30 29.29
CA ASN A 146 1.83 14.60 29.85
C ASN A 146 3.34 14.86 29.77
N ASN A 147 4.15 13.80 29.93
CA ASN A 147 5.61 13.84 29.81
C ASN A 147 6.11 13.77 28.35
N GLN A 148 5.22 13.70 27.35
CA GLN A 148 5.54 13.47 25.94
C GLN A 148 6.29 12.15 25.63
N GLU A 149 6.36 11.21 26.57
CA GLU A 149 6.84 9.83 26.36
C GLU A 149 5.94 9.03 25.39
N ILE A 150 4.68 9.48 25.23
CA ILE A 150 3.80 9.08 24.14
C ILE A 150 3.30 10.39 23.51
N TYR A 151 3.86 10.75 22.35
CA TYR A 151 3.31 11.81 21.52
C TYR A 151 2.08 11.31 20.75
N VAL A 152 1.07 12.14 20.56
CA VAL A 152 -0.20 11.79 19.88
C VAL A 152 -0.58 12.73 18.74
N GLY A 153 0.28 13.69 18.43
CA GLY A 153 0.05 14.67 17.38
C GLY A 153 -0.94 15.79 17.72
N GLU A 154 -0.90 16.80 16.87
CA GLU A 154 -1.76 17.99 16.88
C GLU A 154 -3.15 17.66 16.34
N LEU A 155 -4.16 18.42 16.76
CA LEU A 155 -5.52 18.31 16.22
C LEU A 155 -5.58 19.12 14.91
N ILE A 156 -6.03 18.49 13.83
CA ILE A 156 -6.12 19.10 12.49
C ILE A 156 -7.46 18.76 11.82
N ALA A 157 -7.82 19.48 10.75
CA ALA A 157 -8.99 19.23 9.89
C ALA A 157 -10.27 18.88 10.69
N PRO A 158 -10.82 19.82 11.47
CA PRO A 158 -12.05 19.61 12.23
C PRO A 158 -13.24 19.33 11.31
N LYS A 159 -13.92 18.22 11.53
CA LYS A 159 -15.13 17.81 10.78
C LYS A 159 -16.29 17.62 11.75
N THR A 160 -17.40 18.31 11.53
CA THR A 160 -18.61 18.21 12.36
C THR A 160 -19.57 17.18 11.79
N TYR A 161 -19.99 16.21 12.61
CA TYR A 161 -20.92 15.16 12.25
C TYR A 161 -22.18 15.26 13.10
N ARG A 162 -23.35 15.17 12.47
CA ARG A 162 -24.63 15.02 13.18
C ARG A 162 -24.82 13.56 13.59
N ARG A 163 -25.09 13.35 14.87
CA ARG A 163 -25.34 12.04 15.47
C ARG A 163 -26.70 12.03 16.14
N LYS A 164 -27.61 11.25 15.56
CA LYS A 164 -28.88 10.89 16.19
C LYS A 164 -28.64 9.81 17.25
N HIS A 165 -29.26 9.96 18.40
CA HIS A 165 -29.22 8.97 19.48
C HIS A 165 -30.55 8.94 20.23
N ILE A 166 -30.89 7.76 20.76
CA ILE A 166 -32.08 7.59 21.57
C ILE A 166 -31.72 7.90 23.02
N THR A 167 -32.46 8.81 23.65
CA THR A 167 -32.27 9.21 25.05
C THR A 167 -32.73 8.13 26.02
N SER A 168 -32.47 8.33 27.31
CA SER A 168 -33.00 7.46 28.38
C SER A 168 -34.54 7.43 28.45
N SER A 169 -35.21 8.43 27.88
CA SER A 169 -36.68 8.52 27.80
C SER A 169 -37.27 7.94 26.52
N GLY A 170 -36.43 7.57 25.54
CA GLY A 170 -36.86 7.00 24.25
C GLY A 170 -36.93 8.01 23.10
N ASP A 171 -36.63 9.29 23.36
CA ASP A 171 -36.67 10.36 22.36
C ASP A 171 -35.45 10.33 21.43
N LEU A 172 -35.64 10.71 20.17
CA LEU A 172 -34.56 10.80 19.19
C LEU A 172 -33.91 12.19 19.21
N GLU A 173 -32.81 12.34 19.94
CA GLU A 173 -32.02 13.58 20.00
C GLU A 173 -30.89 13.58 18.97
N GLU A 174 -30.78 14.67 18.21
CA GLU A 174 -29.66 14.95 17.31
C GLU A 174 -28.60 15.80 18.00
N THR A 175 -27.35 15.35 17.97
CA THR A 175 -26.20 16.00 18.61
C THR A 175 -25.08 16.21 17.60
N GLU A 176 -24.47 17.38 17.58
CA GLU A 176 -23.30 17.65 16.74
C GLU A 176 -22.00 17.24 17.46
N VAL A 177 -21.14 16.51 16.75
CA VAL A 177 -19.86 16.00 17.27
C VAL A 177 -18.75 16.40 16.30
N THR A 178 -17.85 17.28 16.74
CA THR A 178 -16.64 17.60 16.00
C THR A 178 -15.57 16.53 16.22
N VAL A 179 -15.13 15.89 15.14
CA VAL A 179 -14.00 14.97 15.10
C VAL A 179 -12.84 15.67 14.42
N HIS A 180 -11.64 15.52 14.97
CA HIS A 180 -10.41 16.06 14.39
C HIS A 180 -9.57 14.91 13.86
N GLY A 181 -8.85 15.14 12.77
CA GLY A 181 -7.67 14.35 12.45
C GLY A 181 -6.53 14.65 13.42
N ARG A 182 -5.48 13.84 13.32
CA ARG A 182 -4.24 13.99 14.09
C ARG A 182 -3.03 14.02 13.18
N LYS A 183 -2.16 15.02 13.36
CA LYS A 183 -0.89 15.19 12.65
C LYS A 183 0.28 15.01 13.61
N ILE A 184 1.25 14.16 13.28
CA ILE A 184 2.56 14.18 13.91
C ILE A 184 3.44 15.06 13.03
N PRO A 185 3.86 16.27 13.45
CA PRO A 185 4.54 17.21 12.55
C PRO A 185 5.80 16.61 11.92
N LEU A 186 6.07 16.92 10.64
CA LEU A 186 7.24 16.40 9.94
C LEU A 186 8.54 16.66 10.70
N GLU A 187 8.68 17.81 11.37
CA GLU A 187 9.85 18.08 12.22
C GLU A 187 10.03 17.04 13.35
N HIS A 188 8.94 16.63 14.01
CA HIS A 188 8.98 15.59 15.03
C HIS A 188 9.37 14.23 14.44
N ILE A 189 8.82 13.89 13.26
CA ILE A 189 9.17 12.64 12.55
C ILE A 189 10.64 12.64 12.15
N ARG A 190 11.15 13.72 11.54
CA ARG A 190 12.54 13.87 11.11
C ARG A 190 13.51 13.74 12.30
N ARG A 191 13.20 14.37 13.44
CA ARG A 191 13.98 14.22 14.68
C ARG A 191 13.97 12.77 15.20
N GLN A 192 12.85 12.06 15.12
CA GLN A 192 12.77 10.64 15.51
C GLN A 192 13.54 9.74 14.52
N MET A 193 13.41 9.97 13.21
CA MET A 193 14.19 9.27 12.18
C MET A 193 15.69 9.40 12.43
N ASN A 194 16.18 10.60 12.81
CA ASN A 194 17.59 10.82 13.13
C ASN A 194 18.08 9.95 14.31
N VAL A 195 17.22 9.71 15.31
CA VAL A 195 17.54 8.81 16.43
C VAL A 195 17.54 7.35 15.98
N ASP A 196 16.49 6.92 15.27
CA ASP A 196 16.30 5.52 14.86
C ASP A 196 17.32 5.08 13.80
N GLN A 197 17.64 5.96 12.84
CA GLN A 197 18.61 5.74 11.76
C GLN A 197 20.05 6.15 12.17
N GLY A 198 20.27 6.61 13.40
CA GLY A 198 21.52 7.24 13.85
C GLY A 198 22.79 6.36 13.86
N LEU A 199 22.65 5.06 13.60
CA LEU A 199 23.73 4.08 13.41
C LEU A 199 23.85 3.59 11.95
N LEU A 200 22.91 3.97 11.09
CA LEU A 200 22.83 3.58 9.69
C LEU A 200 23.43 4.64 8.77
N PHE A 201 23.65 5.87 9.25
CA PHE A 201 24.33 6.93 8.50
C PHE A 201 25.76 6.54 8.09
N ARG A 202 26.12 6.87 6.84
CA ARG A 202 27.45 6.66 6.27
C ARG A 202 28.51 7.50 6.98
N TRP A 203 28.21 8.78 7.15
CA TRP A 203 29.09 9.80 7.70
C TRP A 203 29.15 9.79 9.24
N ARG A 204 30.20 10.42 9.77
CA ARG A 204 30.39 10.83 11.16
C ARG A 204 30.64 12.35 11.20
N LYS A 205 30.57 12.95 12.39
CA LYS A 205 30.82 14.38 12.57
C LYS A 205 32.17 14.82 12.01
N ASP A 206 33.20 14.01 12.25
CA ASP A 206 34.59 14.35 11.98
C ASP A 206 35.07 13.76 10.61
N ASP A 207 34.19 13.07 9.85
CA ASP A 207 34.54 12.38 8.58
C ASP A 207 34.88 13.34 7.41
N TYR A 208 34.68 14.64 7.60
CA TYR A 208 35.01 15.70 6.62
C TYR A 208 36.16 16.60 7.09
N GLU A 209 36.58 16.48 8.36
CA GLU A 209 37.73 17.20 8.88
C GLU A 209 39.00 16.54 8.32
N ASN A 210 39.64 17.19 7.33
CA ASN A 210 40.84 16.72 6.60
C ASN A 210 40.62 15.62 5.55
N LEU A 211 39.49 15.64 4.81
CA LEU A 211 39.38 14.86 3.57
C LEU A 211 40.39 15.35 2.52
N ASP A 212 41.15 14.43 1.94
CA ASP A 212 41.97 14.70 0.75
C ASP A 212 41.14 14.71 -0.54
N GLU A 213 41.69 15.34 -1.57
CA GLU A 213 41.05 15.49 -2.88
C GLU A 213 40.78 14.12 -3.53
N GLU A 214 41.71 13.16 -3.39
CA GLU A 214 41.54 11.79 -3.92
C GLU A 214 40.29 11.10 -3.33
N THR A 215 40.07 11.22 -2.02
CA THR A 215 38.90 10.64 -1.35
C THR A 215 37.61 11.32 -1.76
N ILE A 216 37.61 12.65 -1.96
CA ILE A 216 36.45 13.39 -2.48
C ILE A 216 36.10 12.89 -3.89
N LEU A 217 37.09 12.86 -4.81
CA LEU A 217 36.94 12.35 -6.17
C LEU A 217 36.41 10.90 -6.19
N LYS A 218 36.95 10.05 -5.32
CA LYS A 218 36.54 8.64 -5.18
C LYS A 218 35.10 8.50 -4.68
N ARG A 219 34.61 9.37 -3.79
CA ARG A 219 33.21 9.39 -3.35
C ARG A 219 32.27 9.84 -4.48
N PHE A 220 32.58 10.93 -5.19
CA PHE A 220 31.80 11.35 -6.37
C PHE A 220 31.72 10.24 -7.44
N SER A 221 32.85 9.59 -7.73
CA SER A 221 32.94 8.45 -8.65
C SER A 221 32.04 7.27 -8.19
N LYS A 222 32.09 6.88 -6.91
CA LYS A 222 31.19 5.86 -6.34
C LYS A 222 29.70 6.24 -6.48
N LEU A 223 29.37 7.53 -6.37
CA LEU A 223 28.00 8.03 -6.53
C LEU A 223 27.57 8.24 -7.99
N LYS A 224 28.50 8.11 -8.95
CA LYS A 224 28.33 8.39 -10.39
C LYS A 224 27.82 9.82 -10.67
N ILE A 225 28.32 10.82 -9.93
CA ILE A 225 27.97 12.24 -10.09
C ILE A 225 29.21 12.99 -10.65
N PRO A 226 29.05 13.95 -11.58
CA PRO A 226 30.14 14.85 -11.97
C PRO A 226 30.75 15.57 -10.76
N VAL A 227 32.07 15.73 -10.76
CA VAL A 227 32.78 16.50 -9.72
C VAL A 227 32.68 17.99 -10.07
N PRO A 228 32.33 18.88 -9.12
CA PRO A 228 32.44 20.33 -9.31
C PRO A 228 33.87 20.76 -9.63
N SER A 229 34.01 21.81 -10.44
CA SER A 229 35.32 22.27 -10.94
C SER A 229 36.23 22.90 -9.88
N GLU A 230 35.71 23.21 -8.69
CA GLU A 230 36.45 23.85 -7.60
C GLU A 230 36.47 22.96 -6.34
N PRO A 231 37.64 22.72 -5.69
CA PRO A 231 37.73 21.78 -4.57
C PRO A 231 36.84 22.11 -3.36
N MET A 232 36.68 23.38 -2.98
CA MET A 232 35.76 23.75 -1.89
C MET A 232 34.30 23.46 -2.27
N SER A 233 33.90 23.80 -3.51
CA SER A 233 32.57 23.49 -4.03
C SER A 233 32.31 21.98 -4.09
N ALA A 234 33.34 21.17 -4.40
CA ALA A 234 33.25 19.72 -4.39
C ALA A 234 33.02 19.16 -2.98
N LEU A 235 33.72 19.68 -1.95
CA LEU A 235 33.48 19.27 -0.57
C LEU A 235 32.08 19.70 -0.08
N ASP A 236 31.67 20.95 -0.32
CA ASP A 236 30.36 21.47 0.08
C ASP A 236 29.21 20.70 -0.60
N GLU A 237 29.35 20.38 -1.89
CA GLU A 237 28.34 19.60 -2.63
C GLU A 237 28.30 18.14 -2.18
N LEU A 238 29.46 17.52 -1.91
CA LEU A 238 29.53 16.17 -1.34
C LEU A 238 28.86 16.12 0.04
N MET A 239 29.17 17.06 0.94
CA MET A 239 28.53 17.17 2.25
C MET A 239 27.02 17.36 2.11
N LYS A 240 26.59 18.22 1.18
CA LYS A 240 25.16 18.43 0.91
C LYS A 240 24.49 17.15 0.43
N LEU A 241 25.11 16.36 -0.44
CA LEU A 241 24.60 15.08 -0.94
C LEU A 241 24.52 14.02 0.17
N GLU A 242 25.61 13.79 0.91
CA GLU A 242 25.68 12.77 1.97
C GLU A 242 24.83 13.14 3.21
N HIS A 243 24.48 14.43 3.39
CA HIS A 243 23.58 14.92 4.45
C HIS A 243 22.12 15.16 3.99
N THR A 244 21.76 14.92 2.73
CA THR A 244 20.37 15.12 2.24
C THR A 244 19.61 13.81 2.10
N ARG A 245 18.65 13.58 3.00
CA ARG A 245 17.76 12.42 2.98
C ARG A 245 16.58 12.66 2.04
N ASN A 246 16.30 11.71 1.15
CA ASN A 246 15.12 11.74 0.29
C ASN A 246 13.93 11.06 1.00
N LEU A 247 12.76 11.69 0.98
CA LEU A 247 11.54 11.22 1.65
C LEU A 247 10.50 10.69 0.65
N LYS A 248 9.85 9.58 1.02
CA LYS A 248 8.64 9.02 0.40
C LYS A 248 7.42 9.42 1.21
N VAL A 249 6.37 9.89 0.54
CA VAL A 249 5.01 9.95 1.09
C VAL A 249 4.27 8.70 0.69
N TRP A 250 3.55 8.08 1.62
CA TRP A 250 2.53 7.09 1.29
C TRP A 250 1.16 7.53 1.82
N HIS A 251 0.11 7.15 1.09
CA HIS A 251 -1.28 7.45 1.44
C HIS A 251 -2.21 6.32 0.97
N ASP A 252 -3.20 5.98 1.81
CA ASP A 252 -4.29 5.06 1.50
C ASP A 252 -5.54 5.35 2.38
N HIS A 253 -6.69 4.80 2.00
CA HIS A 253 -7.97 4.85 2.71
C HIS A 253 -8.41 3.47 3.20
N SER A 254 -8.92 3.39 4.44
CA SER A 254 -9.48 2.14 4.94
C SER A 254 -10.64 2.34 5.90
N ASP A 255 -11.63 1.46 5.81
CA ASP A 255 -12.75 1.40 6.75
C ASP A 255 -12.36 0.64 8.03
N ILE A 256 -12.46 1.33 9.17
CA ILE A 256 -12.23 0.76 10.49
C ILE A 256 -13.52 0.89 11.29
N LEU A 257 -14.19 -0.25 11.53
CA LEU A 257 -15.44 -0.34 12.30
C LEU A 257 -16.59 0.50 11.71
N ASN A 258 -16.75 0.45 10.39
CA ASN A 258 -17.76 1.17 9.61
C ASN A 258 -17.58 2.70 9.63
N HIS A 259 -16.36 3.19 9.88
CA HIS A 259 -15.97 4.57 9.67
C HIS A 259 -14.76 4.60 8.73
N SER A 260 -14.80 5.47 7.74
CA SER A 260 -13.71 5.64 6.76
C SER A 260 -12.61 6.55 7.31
N TYR A 261 -11.36 6.12 7.14
CA TYR A 261 -10.17 6.87 7.57
C TYR A 261 -9.17 7.02 6.43
N VAL A 262 -8.46 8.15 6.44
CA VAL A 262 -7.25 8.36 5.65
C VAL A 262 -6.02 8.21 6.55
N SER A 263 -5.01 7.53 6.05
CA SER A 263 -3.67 7.49 6.65
C SER A 263 -2.68 8.10 5.67
N PHE A 264 -1.83 8.99 6.16
CA PHE A 264 -0.60 9.40 5.49
C PHE A 264 0.58 8.91 6.32
N MET A 265 1.59 8.37 5.65
CA MET A 265 2.84 7.92 6.26
C MET A 265 4.04 8.52 5.52
N ILE A 266 5.16 8.62 6.22
CA ILE A 266 6.41 9.14 5.68
C ILE A 266 7.53 8.14 6.01
N SER A 267 8.36 7.84 5.03
CA SER A 267 9.62 7.11 5.24
C SER A 267 10.76 7.77 4.47
N ALA A 268 11.99 7.41 4.82
CA ALA A 268 13.15 7.74 4.01
C ALA A 268 13.25 6.74 2.85
N LEU A 269 13.72 7.18 1.68
CA LEU A 269 14.23 6.28 0.64
C LEU A 269 15.65 5.85 1.03
N TYR A 270 15.96 4.57 0.89
CA TYR A 270 17.32 4.09 1.09
C TYR A 270 18.24 4.61 -0.03
N ASP A 271 19.32 5.27 0.38
CA ASP A 271 20.29 5.90 -0.51
C ASP A 271 21.70 5.62 0.01
N THR A 272 22.54 5.03 -0.85
CA THR A 272 23.93 4.72 -0.49
C THR A 272 24.79 5.97 -0.32
N ALA A 273 24.36 7.16 -0.73
CA ALA A 273 25.04 8.41 -0.35
C ALA A 273 24.91 8.71 1.15
N VAL A 274 23.72 8.50 1.73
CA VAL A 274 23.39 8.90 3.11
C VAL A 274 23.62 7.77 4.11
N PHE A 275 23.39 6.52 3.68
CA PHE A 275 23.38 5.35 4.54
C PHE A 275 24.44 4.30 4.15
N LEU A 276 24.77 3.45 5.11
CA LEU A 276 25.64 2.29 4.96
C LEU A 276 24.96 1.19 4.13
N THR A 277 25.75 0.34 3.46
CA THR A 277 25.26 -0.99 3.02
C THR A 277 25.22 -1.98 4.18
N ASP A 278 24.58 -3.13 3.97
CA ASP A 278 24.55 -4.22 4.96
C ASP A 278 25.97 -4.72 5.28
N GLU A 279 26.87 -4.74 4.29
CA GLU A 279 28.29 -5.07 4.43
C GLU A 279 29.04 -4.00 5.24
N GLU A 280 28.89 -2.72 4.87
CA GLU A 280 29.54 -1.60 5.56
C GLU A 280 29.04 -1.46 7.01
N PHE A 281 27.77 -1.78 7.28
CA PHE A 281 27.23 -1.84 8.64
C PHE A 281 27.83 -2.99 9.44
N LYS A 282 27.96 -4.18 8.84
CA LYS A 282 28.58 -5.37 9.47
C LYS A 282 30.07 -5.16 9.75
N GLU A 283 30.80 -4.52 8.85
CA GLU A 283 32.21 -4.15 9.03
C GLU A 283 32.38 -3.12 10.16
N ARG A 284 31.52 -2.09 10.18
CA ARG A 284 31.55 -1.02 11.18
C ARG A 284 31.08 -1.45 12.57
N TYR A 285 30.23 -2.48 12.65
CA TYR A 285 29.64 -2.98 13.90
C TYR A 285 29.63 -4.52 13.98
N PRO A 286 30.81 -5.19 14.02
CA PRO A 286 30.91 -6.65 13.92
C PRO A 286 30.22 -7.40 15.06
N ASP A 287 30.14 -6.81 16.25
CA ASP A 287 29.48 -7.39 17.43
C ASP A 287 27.94 -7.25 17.41
N ARG A 288 27.36 -6.57 16.41
CA ARG A 288 25.92 -6.39 16.29
C ARG A 288 25.29 -7.46 15.41
N THR A 289 24.03 -7.77 15.70
CA THR A 289 23.21 -8.61 14.81
C THR A 289 23.13 -7.95 13.43
N PRO A 290 23.30 -8.71 12.33
CA PRO A 290 23.13 -8.19 10.97
C PRO A 290 21.75 -7.53 10.78
N VAL A 291 21.76 -6.38 10.11
CA VAL A 291 20.58 -5.57 9.80
C VAL A 291 20.47 -5.44 8.29
N ASP A 292 19.27 -5.69 7.76
CA ASP A 292 18.86 -5.23 6.42
C ASP A 292 18.68 -3.72 6.52
N VAL A 293 19.70 -2.96 6.10
CA VAL A 293 19.78 -1.51 6.32
C VAL A 293 18.71 -0.80 5.49
N GLN A 294 18.45 -1.27 4.27
CA GLN A 294 17.36 -0.75 3.44
C GLN A 294 16.02 -0.84 4.19
N SER A 295 15.62 -2.04 4.62
CA SER A 295 14.33 -2.22 5.31
C SER A 295 14.26 -1.52 6.67
N ALA A 296 15.40 -1.21 7.30
CA ALA A 296 15.46 -0.44 8.55
C ALA A 296 15.33 1.08 8.32
N VAL A 297 15.94 1.61 7.26
CA VAL A 297 15.84 3.03 6.85
C VAL A 297 14.44 3.35 6.33
N GLU A 298 13.87 2.45 5.51
CA GLU A 298 12.59 2.65 4.80
C GLU A 298 11.36 2.42 5.69
N LYS A 299 11.55 2.15 6.99
CA LYS A 299 10.49 1.95 7.97
C LYS A 299 9.49 3.14 7.98
N PRO A 300 8.18 2.90 7.87
CA PRO A 300 7.20 3.99 7.79
C PRO A 300 6.81 4.56 9.16
N TYR A 301 6.74 5.89 9.21
CA TYR A 301 6.28 6.68 10.34
C TYR A 301 4.87 7.19 10.04
N LEU A 302 3.95 7.10 11.01
CA LEU A 302 2.62 7.68 10.87
C LEU A 302 2.73 9.20 10.86
N TYR A 303 2.17 9.83 9.81
CA TYR A 303 2.19 11.27 9.65
C TYR A 303 0.83 11.90 9.97
N ILE A 304 -0.22 11.50 9.27
CA ILE A 304 -1.58 11.97 9.53
C ILE A 304 -2.52 10.76 9.63
N LEU A 305 -3.41 10.76 10.63
CA LEU A 305 -4.56 9.87 10.68
C LEU A 305 -5.84 10.70 10.87
N GLY A 306 -6.77 10.62 9.93
CA GLY A 306 -7.98 11.44 9.91
C GLY A 306 -9.22 10.65 9.52
N GLN A 307 -10.39 11.06 10.02
CA GLN A 307 -11.66 10.53 9.52
C GLN A 307 -11.97 11.17 8.16
N SER A 308 -12.04 10.37 7.11
CA SER A 308 -12.17 10.85 5.75
C SER A 308 -13.01 9.88 4.93
N LYS A 309 -14.07 10.39 4.31
CA LYS A 309 -14.72 9.71 3.19
C LYS A 309 -13.72 9.57 2.04
N ALA A 310 -13.97 8.62 1.15
CA ALA A 310 -13.22 8.44 -0.09
C ALA A 310 -13.47 9.56 -1.14
N THR A 311 -13.99 10.73 -0.77
CA THR A 311 -14.24 11.87 -1.69
C THR A 311 -13.10 12.88 -1.66
N ASP A 312 -12.73 13.44 -2.81
CA ASP A 312 -11.62 14.40 -2.93
C ASP A 312 -11.70 15.60 -1.97
N VAL A 313 -12.89 16.18 -1.75
CA VAL A 313 -13.08 17.31 -0.80
C VAL A 313 -12.60 16.93 0.61
N ASP A 314 -13.01 15.75 1.07
CA ASP A 314 -12.71 15.26 2.42
C ASP A 314 -11.21 14.94 2.59
N GLN A 315 -10.52 14.60 1.50
CA GLN A 315 -9.09 14.30 1.47
C GLN A 315 -8.25 15.58 1.33
N LEU A 316 -8.68 16.53 0.48
CA LEU A 316 -8.05 17.84 0.33
C LEU A 316 -8.12 18.67 1.62
N SER A 317 -9.07 18.40 2.53
CA SER A 317 -9.10 19.00 3.87
C SER A 317 -7.85 18.73 4.73
N TYR A 318 -7.01 17.75 4.34
CA TYR A 318 -5.72 17.46 4.97
C TYR A 318 -4.52 18.13 4.24
N THR A 319 -4.71 18.69 3.05
CA THR A 319 -3.62 19.18 2.19
C THR A 319 -2.97 20.47 2.71
N SER A 320 -3.74 21.43 3.22
CA SER A 320 -3.21 22.69 3.73
C SER A 320 -2.15 22.47 4.82
N THR A 321 -2.48 21.64 5.80
CA THR A 321 -1.53 21.30 6.88
C THR A 321 -0.41 20.35 6.46
N ARG A 322 -0.56 19.62 5.33
CA ARG A 322 0.58 18.95 4.69
C ARG A 322 1.57 19.98 4.11
N LEU A 323 1.07 21.03 3.47
CA LEU A 323 1.90 22.07 2.84
C LEU A 323 2.63 22.96 3.86
N GLU A 324 1.98 23.28 4.99
CA GLU A 324 2.62 23.93 6.14
C GLU A 324 3.89 23.18 6.60
N ASP A 325 3.77 21.87 6.81
CA ASP A 325 4.87 21.01 7.22
C ASP A 325 5.91 20.80 6.11
N ILE A 326 5.48 20.63 4.85
CA ILE A 326 6.38 20.45 3.71
C ILE A 326 7.22 21.71 3.48
N ASN A 327 6.66 22.90 3.71
CA ASN A 327 7.44 24.14 3.71
C ASN A 327 8.58 24.07 4.73
N SER A 328 8.38 23.51 5.93
CA SER A 328 9.43 23.42 6.96
C SER A 328 10.65 22.56 6.57
N LEU A 329 10.57 21.77 5.49
CA LEU A 329 11.67 20.91 5.02
C LEU A 329 12.92 21.70 4.58
N HIS A 330 12.78 22.99 4.22
CA HIS A 330 13.94 23.83 3.90
C HIS A 330 14.89 24.06 5.10
N GLN A 331 14.40 23.86 6.34
CA GLN A 331 15.24 23.91 7.54
C GLN A 331 15.81 22.52 7.85
N PRO A 332 17.12 22.39 8.14
CA PRO A 332 17.71 21.13 8.57
C PRO A 332 17.22 20.72 9.96
N THR A 333 17.28 19.41 10.22
CA THR A 333 17.29 18.90 11.61
C THR A 333 18.72 18.57 12.02
N TYR A 334 18.98 18.43 13.31
CA TYR A 334 20.35 18.14 13.80
C TYR A 334 20.44 16.76 14.44
N PHE A 335 21.56 16.08 14.20
CA PHE A 335 21.93 14.84 14.89
C PHE A 335 23.40 14.90 15.31
N LYS A 336 23.66 14.83 16.61
CA LYS A 336 25.03 14.93 17.20
C LYS A 336 25.85 16.15 16.74
N GLY A 337 25.18 17.24 16.34
CA GLY A 337 25.80 18.47 15.85
C GLY A 337 25.85 18.59 14.31
N THR A 338 25.69 17.48 13.57
CA THR A 338 25.61 17.53 12.10
C THR A 338 24.19 17.91 11.65
N ALA A 339 24.10 18.79 10.64
CA ALA A 339 22.85 19.16 9.99
C ALA A 339 22.42 18.07 8.99
N ILE A 340 21.14 17.71 9.00
CA ILE A 340 20.50 16.74 8.11
C ILE A 340 19.37 17.46 7.38
N TYR A 341 19.45 17.47 6.05
CA TYR A 341 18.46 18.05 5.15
C TYR A 341 17.49 16.96 4.67
N ASP A 342 16.26 17.35 4.33
CA ASP A 342 15.23 16.42 3.87
C ASP A 342 14.53 16.99 2.64
N VAL A 343 14.35 16.17 1.60
CA VAL A 343 13.66 16.56 0.35
C VAL A 343 12.53 15.58 0.06
N LEU A 344 11.34 16.09 -0.30
CA LEU A 344 10.20 15.27 -0.67
C LEU A 344 10.36 14.78 -2.11
N ARG A 345 10.63 13.48 -2.30
CA ARG A 345 11.05 12.97 -3.61
C ARG A 345 9.97 12.22 -4.37
N VAL A 346 9.16 11.40 -3.69
CA VAL A 346 8.21 10.50 -4.38
C VAL A 346 6.95 10.23 -3.55
N PHE A 347 5.84 10.00 -4.24
CA PHE A 347 4.60 9.46 -3.68
C PHE A 347 4.47 7.95 -3.96
N SER A 348 3.89 7.20 -3.03
CA SER A 348 3.39 5.84 -3.25
C SER A 348 1.98 5.69 -2.68
N GLY A 349 1.21 4.76 -3.22
CA GLY A 349 -0.18 4.51 -2.88
C GLY A 349 -0.84 3.67 -3.97
N ASP A 350 -2.05 3.18 -3.71
CA ASP A 350 -2.83 2.46 -4.71
C ASP A 350 -3.21 3.36 -5.92
N GLY A 351 -3.93 2.81 -6.90
CA GLY A 351 -4.39 3.59 -8.06
C GLY A 351 -5.17 4.86 -7.66
N PRO A 352 -6.28 4.73 -6.90
CA PRO A 352 -7.05 5.84 -6.34
C PRO A 352 -6.25 6.89 -5.57
N ALA A 353 -5.31 6.51 -4.70
CA ALA A 353 -4.47 7.43 -3.93
C ALA A 353 -3.52 8.22 -4.85
N ARG A 354 -2.91 7.56 -5.83
CA ARG A 354 -2.03 8.21 -6.82
C ARG A 354 -2.80 9.13 -7.76
N GLN A 355 -4.00 8.74 -8.19
CA GLN A 355 -4.92 9.57 -8.97
C GLN A 355 -5.32 10.82 -8.18
N PHE A 356 -5.67 10.66 -6.89
CA PHE A 356 -5.96 11.77 -5.98
C PHE A 356 -4.76 12.73 -5.85
N GLU A 357 -3.56 12.23 -5.55
CA GLU A 357 -2.39 13.09 -5.36
C GLU A 357 -2.04 13.86 -6.65
N ALA A 358 -2.22 13.22 -7.82
CA ALA A 358 -1.93 13.80 -9.14
C ALA A 358 -3.01 14.75 -9.69
N GLY A 359 -4.15 14.93 -9.00
CA GLY A 359 -5.28 15.73 -9.52
C GLY A 359 -5.99 15.10 -10.72
N HIS A 360 -5.88 13.79 -10.83
CA HIS A 360 -6.36 12.98 -11.95
C HIS A 360 -7.68 12.30 -11.59
N GLN A 361 -8.49 12.00 -12.60
CA GLN A 361 -9.74 11.26 -12.40
C GLN A 361 -9.48 9.88 -11.79
N ARG A 362 -10.48 9.36 -11.07
CA ARG A 362 -10.43 8.00 -10.53
C ARG A 362 -11.11 7.01 -11.48
N GLY A 363 -10.36 6.02 -11.93
CA GLY A 363 -10.83 5.06 -12.92
C GLY A 363 -11.13 5.72 -14.28
N GLY A 364 -12.29 5.42 -14.87
CA GLY A 364 -12.73 6.02 -16.13
C GLY A 364 -11.95 5.54 -17.37
N ASN A 365 -11.88 6.40 -18.38
CA ASN A 365 -11.22 6.11 -19.68
C ASN A 365 -9.72 6.46 -19.71
N PHE A 366 -9.24 7.24 -18.74
CA PHE A 366 -7.83 7.56 -18.54
C PHE A 366 -7.53 7.21 -17.09
N SER A 367 -7.27 5.93 -16.83
CA SER A 367 -7.05 5.43 -15.47
C SER A 367 -5.58 5.43 -15.07
N CYS A 368 -4.67 5.40 -16.06
CA CYS A 368 -3.24 5.51 -15.81
C CYS A 368 -2.81 6.98 -15.81
N LEU A 369 -1.92 7.35 -14.89
CA LEU A 369 -1.46 8.72 -14.74
C LEU A 369 -0.78 9.28 -16.00
N CYS A 370 -0.28 8.43 -16.91
CA CYS A 370 0.30 8.90 -18.17
C CYS A 370 -0.73 9.56 -19.11
N GLY A 371 -2.03 9.40 -18.86
CA GLY A 371 -3.06 10.03 -19.67
C GLY A 371 -3.34 9.28 -20.98
N ILE A 372 -2.86 8.04 -21.14
CA ILE A 372 -3.30 7.18 -22.22
C ILE A 372 -4.75 6.74 -22.02
N SER A 373 -5.48 6.57 -23.12
CA SER A 373 -6.81 5.95 -23.09
C SER A 373 -6.70 4.46 -22.73
N VAL A 374 -7.62 3.97 -21.89
CA VAL A 374 -7.74 2.56 -21.51
C VAL A 374 -7.98 1.65 -22.73
N LYS A 375 -8.55 2.19 -23.81
CA LYS A 375 -8.70 1.47 -25.09
C LYS A 375 -7.34 1.11 -25.70
N GLU A 376 -6.34 1.98 -25.53
CA GLU A 376 -4.99 1.84 -26.09
C GLU A 376 -3.99 1.11 -25.17
N HIS A 377 -4.36 0.77 -23.93
CA HIS A 377 -3.46 0.01 -23.03
C HIS A 377 -2.91 -1.29 -23.63
N GLN A 378 -3.71 -1.93 -24.49
CA GLN A 378 -3.35 -3.17 -25.18
C GLN A 378 -2.64 -2.95 -26.53
N ASN A 379 -2.66 -1.72 -27.04
CA ASN A 379 -1.96 -1.30 -28.25
C ASN A 379 -0.51 -0.95 -27.85
N LEU A 380 0.36 -1.95 -27.86
CA LEU A 380 1.71 -1.81 -27.33
C LEU A 380 2.54 -0.75 -28.07
N GLU A 381 2.30 -0.51 -29.37
CA GLU A 381 3.00 0.53 -30.13
C GLU A 381 2.63 1.94 -29.64
N CYS A 382 1.36 2.19 -29.34
CA CYS A 382 0.90 3.43 -28.70
C CYS A 382 1.37 3.51 -27.23
N ALA A 383 1.14 2.44 -26.46
CA ALA A 383 1.36 2.41 -25.02
C ALA A 383 2.83 2.60 -24.61
N LEU A 384 3.78 2.06 -25.38
CA LEU A 384 5.21 2.19 -25.09
C LEU A 384 5.76 3.61 -25.31
N ARG A 385 5.09 4.40 -26.17
CA ARG A 385 5.40 5.82 -26.49
C ARG A 385 4.72 6.81 -25.54
N PHE A 386 3.81 6.35 -24.68
CA PHE A 386 3.10 7.22 -23.75
C PHE A 386 3.93 7.46 -22.48
N HIS A 387 4.20 8.73 -22.18
CA HIS A 387 5.05 9.15 -21.08
C HIS A 387 4.25 9.92 -20.01
N PRO A 388 4.56 9.73 -18.72
CA PRO A 388 3.83 10.43 -17.66
C PRO A 388 4.17 11.92 -17.59
N PRO A 389 3.18 12.82 -17.67
CA PRO A 389 3.44 14.26 -17.53
C PRO A 389 3.83 14.59 -16.09
N THR A 390 4.85 15.43 -15.97
CA THR A 390 5.29 16.04 -14.71
C THR A 390 4.19 16.87 -14.08
N LEU A 391 4.32 17.20 -12.79
CA LEU A 391 3.36 18.06 -12.10
C LEU A 391 3.28 19.46 -12.73
N SER A 392 4.38 19.97 -13.27
CA SER A 392 4.42 21.24 -14.00
C SER A 392 3.64 21.16 -15.32
N GLU A 393 3.81 20.09 -16.10
CA GLU A 393 3.07 19.88 -17.35
C GLU A 393 1.57 19.66 -17.09
N ARG A 394 1.19 18.93 -16.03
CA ARG A 394 -0.21 18.84 -15.60
C ARG A 394 -0.81 20.21 -15.31
N MET A 395 -0.09 21.04 -14.56
CA MET A 395 -0.52 22.41 -14.29
C MET A 395 -0.57 23.27 -15.55
N LYS A 396 0.31 23.05 -16.53
CA LYS A 396 0.28 23.73 -17.84
C LYS A 396 -0.95 23.33 -18.67
N ILE A 397 -1.28 22.02 -18.73
CA ILE A 397 -2.47 21.49 -19.42
C ILE A 397 -3.75 22.00 -18.75
N LEU A 398 -3.78 22.04 -17.41
CA LEU A 398 -4.92 22.59 -16.68
C LEU A 398 -5.08 24.10 -16.93
N LYS A 399 -3.98 24.86 -16.84
CA LYS A 399 -3.96 26.33 -16.96
C LYS A 399 -4.14 26.88 -18.37
N SER A 400 -4.15 26.04 -19.41
CA SER A 400 -4.42 26.48 -20.79
C SER A 400 -5.90 26.78 -21.07
N GLY A 401 -6.81 26.39 -20.17
CA GLY A 401 -8.20 26.85 -20.17
C GLY A 401 -8.43 28.10 -19.32
N VAL A 402 -9.70 28.47 -19.15
CA VAL A 402 -10.16 29.57 -18.27
C VAL A 402 -10.78 29.06 -16.97
N LEU A 403 -11.50 27.94 -17.01
CA LEU A 403 -12.32 27.46 -15.89
C LEU A 403 -11.50 26.97 -14.68
N TRP A 404 -10.20 26.65 -14.86
CA TRP A 404 -9.33 26.30 -13.73
C TRP A 404 -9.26 27.40 -12.66
N LYS A 405 -9.53 28.67 -13.04
CA LYS A 405 -9.57 29.82 -12.11
C LYS A 405 -10.74 29.75 -11.12
N GLU A 406 -11.76 28.93 -11.39
CA GLU A 406 -12.87 28.67 -10.48
C GLU A 406 -12.56 27.59 -9.44
N TYR A 407 -11.37 26.95 -9.52
CA TYR A 407 -10.93 25.97 -8.54
C TYR A 407 -10.91 26.58 -7.13
N SER A 408 -11.59 25.92 -6.20
CA SER A 408 -11.65 26.32 -4.79
C SER A 408 -12.00 25.14 -3.89
N GLU A 409 -11.91 25.31 -2.58
CA GLU A 409 -12.34 24.29 -1.60
C GLU A 409 -13.81 23.86 -1.78
N ARG A 410 -14.65 24.74 -2.38
CA ARG A 410 -16.07 24.47 -2.67
C ARG A 410 -16.30 23.93 -4.09
N ASN A 411 -15.41 24.26 -5.03
CA ASN A 411 -15.45 23.79 -6.41
C ASN A 411 -14.10 23.14 -6.77
N ILE A 412 -13.90 21.91 -6.31
CA ILE A 412 -12.61 21.20 -6.47
C ILE A 412 -12.38 20.62 -7.86
N ASN A 413 -13.41 20.59 -8.73
CA ASN A 413 -13.35 20.09 -10.10
C ASN A 413 -14.21 21.01 -10.99
N PRO A 414 -13.69 22.19 -11.37
CA PRO A 414 -14.42 23.17 -12.16
C PRO A 414 -14.64 22.73 -13.62
N LEU A 415 -14.15 21.55 -14.02
CA LEU A 415 -14.26 21.01 -15.37
C LEU A 415 -15.33 19.90 -15.48
N CYS A 416 -16.08 19.63 -14.40
CA CYS A 416 -17.16 18.66 -14.41
C CYS A 416 -18.53 19.29 -14.70
N ASN A 417 -19.42 18.53 -15.34
CA ASN A 417 -20.84 18.89 -15.59
C ASN A 417 -21.06 20.25 -16.27
N LEU A 418 -20.14 20.64 -17.16
CA LEU A 418 -20.19 21.90 -17.89
C LEU A 418 -21.40 22.01 -18.82
N LYS A 419 -21.99 23.21 -18.86
CA LYS A 419 -22.99 23.60 -19.87
C LYS A 419 -22.32 23.95 -21.20
N LYS A 420 -23.11 24.09 -22.27
CA LYS A 420 -22.60 24.34 -23.62
C LYS A 420 -21.76 25.62 -23.68
N GLU A 421 -22.18 26.67 -22.99
CA GLU A 421 -21.53 27.98 -22.96
C GLU A 421 -20.15 27.87 -22.30
N ALA A 422 -20.07 27.26 -21.11
CA ALA A 422 -18.80 27.05 -20.41
C ALA A 422 -17.85 26.10 -21.15
N LEU A 423 -18.37 25.11 -21.88
CA LEU A 423 -17.58 24.28 -22.81
C LEU A 423 -17.01 25.10 -23.97
N THR A 424 -17.77 26.06 -24.49
CA THR A 424 -17.34 26.96 -25.56
C THR A 424 -16.19 27.85 -25.07
N ASP A 425 -16.38 28.57 -23.96
CA ASP A 425 -15.34 29.45 -23.37
C ASP A 425 -14.04 28.69 -23.05
N GLU A 426 -14.16 27.48 -22.48
CA GLU A 426 -13.03 26.64 -22.09
C GLU A 426 -12.25 26.08 -23.29
N LEU A 427 -12.95 25.71 -24.38
CA LEU A 427 -12.32 25.19 -25.60
C LEU A 427 -11.71 26.32 -26.45
N GLU A 428 -12.37 27.47 -26.56
CA GLU A 428 -11.82 28.63 -27.28
C GLU A 428 -10.58 29.19 -26.59
N ALA A 429 -10.57 29.24 -25.25
CA ALA A 429 -9.36 29.57 -24.49
C ALA A 429 -8.19 28.61 -24.75
N ARG A 430 -8.48 27.33 -25.04
CA ARG A 430 -7.52 26.29 -25.42
C ARG A 430 -7.14 26.32 -26.91
N GLY A 431 -7.70 27.25 -27.69
CA GLY A 431 -7.45 27.38 -29.14
C GLY A 431 -8.19 26.36 -30.01
N VAL A 432 -9.31 25.82 -29.53
CA VAL A 432 -10.10 24.80 -30.23
C VAL A 432 -11.37 25.44 -30.81
N ASP A 433 -11.57 25.32 -32.11
CA ASP A 433 -12.81 25.76 -32.78
C ASP A 433 -14.03 24.98 -32.25
N THR A 434 -15.08 25.72 -31.89
CA THR A 434 -16.35 25.24 -31.33
C THR A 434 -17.50 25.29 -32.36
N TYR A 435 -17.25 25.89 -33.54
CA TYR A 435 -18.29 26.18 -34.52
C TYR A 435 -19.05 24.92 -34.95
N ARG A 436 -20.39 25.00 -34.87
CA ARG A 436 -21.37 23.92 -35.14
C ARG A 436 -21.25 22.66 -34.27
N LYS A 437 -20.33 22.57 -33.31
CA LYS A 437 -20.22 21.40 -32.43
C LYS A 437 -21.38 21.32 -31.44
N SER A 438 -21.81 20.08 -31.16
CA SER A 438 -22.71 19.74 -30.08
C SER A 438 -21.99 19.81 -28.72
N ALA A 439 -22.75 19.85 -27.63
CA ALA A 439 -22.18 19.79 -26.29
C ALA A 439 -21.49 18.44 -25.99
N ALA A 440 -21.90 17.35 -26.66
CA ALA A 440 -21.29 16.03 -26.52
C ALA A 440 -19.88 16.01 -27.17
N GLU A 441 -19.77 16.43 -28.43
CA GLU A 441 -18.48 16.52 -29.14
C GLU A 441 -17.50 17.47 -28.43
N MET A 442 -17.99 18.60 -27.92
CA MET A 442 -17.16 19.52 -27.14
C MET A 442 -16.67 18.90 -25.82
N LYS A 443 -17.55 18.16 -25.11
CA LYS A 443 -17.17 17.45 -23.89
C LYS A 443 -16.14 16.35 -24.17
N GLU A 444 -16.30 15.59 -25.26
CA GLU A 444 -15.33 14.57 -25.69
C GLU A 444 -13.99 15.22 -26.04
N LYS A 445 -13.98 16.30 -26.82
CA LYS A 445 -12.75 17.03 -27.17
C LYS A 445 -12.03 17.61 -25.96
N LEU A 446 -12.75 18.13 -24.97
CA LEU A 446 -12.17 18.60 -23.72
C LEU A 446 -11.56 17.43 -22.92
N VAL A 447 -12.26 16.30 -22.86
CA VAL A 447 -11.79 15.07 -22.19
C VAL A 447 -10.53 14.50 -22.83
N GLU A 448 -10.44 14.52 -24.17
CA GLU A 448 -9.19 14.21 -24.90
C GLU A 448 -8.05 15.15 -24.49
N ILE A 449 -8.25 16.47 -24.54
CA ILE A 449 -7.20 17.47 -24.24
C ILE A 449 -6.70 17.38 -22.79
N LEU A 450 -7.60 17.07 -21.85
CA LEU A 450 -7.26 16.96 -20.44
C LEU A 450 -6.58 15.64 -20.09
N HIS A 451 -6.72 14.59 -20.91
CA HIS A 451 -6.15 13.26 -20.66
C HIS A 451 -6.42 12.75 -19.22
N GLY A 452 -7.63 13.00 -18.69
CA GLY A 452 -8.02 12.62 -17.32
C GLY A 452 -7.60 13.56 -16.20
N ILE A 453 -6.89 14.68 -16.46
CA ILE A 453 -6.64 15.72 -15.46
C ILE A 453 -7.95 16.44 -15.12
N GLN A 454 -8.29 16.54 -13.84
CA GLN A 454 -9.55 17.16 -13.37
C GLN A 454 -9.34 18.42 -12.51
N ARG A 455 -8.18 18.52 -11.84
CA ARG A 455 -7.86 19.60 -10.90
C ARG A 455 -6.35 19.72 -10.67
N PRO A 456 -5.87 20.72 -9.92
CA PRO A 456 -4.47 20.76 -9.50
C PRO A 456 -4.07 19.48 -8.73
N PRO A 457 -2.83 18.99 -8.90
CA PRO A 457 -2.24 18.00 -7.98
C PRO A 457 -2.36 18.47 -6.53
N ALA A 458 -2.51 17.55 -5.58
CA ALA A 458 -2.83 17.89 -4.19
C ALA A 458 -1.81 18.89 -3.61
N LEU A 459 -0.50 18.64 -3.76
CA LEU A 459 0.52 19.56 -3.25
C LEU A 459 0.75 20.83 -4.09
N LEU A 460 -0.04 21.04 -5.15
CA LEU A 460 -0.05 22.27 -5.96
C LEU A 460 -1.45 22.93 -5.98
N SER A 461 -2.31 22.59 -5.01
CA SER A 461 -3.68 23.08 -4.91
C SER A 461 -3.84 24.40 -4.12
N SER A 462 -2.73 25.04 -3.75
CA SER A 462 -2.71 26.37 -3.14
C SER A 462 -1.54 27.20 -3.68
N ASP A 463 -1.54 28.50 -3.41
CA ASP A 463 -0.48 29.44 -3.82
C ASP A 463 0.86 29.23 -3.09
N ILE A 464 0.95 28.20 -2.24
CA ILE A 464 2.17 27.86 -1.49
C ILE A 464 3.15 27.14 -2.42
N HIS A 465 4.08 27.91 -2.99
CA HIS A 465 5.17 27.38 -3.80
C HIS A 465 6.36 26.91 -2.94
N SER A 466 6.43 25.60 -2.67
CA SER A 466 7.56 24.99 -1.97
C SER A 466 8.67 24.54 -2.94
N LEU A 467 9.90 25.01 -2.72
CA LEU A 467 11.10 24.56 -3.43
C LEU A 467 11.33 23.04 -3.30
N SER A 468 10.88 22.45 -2.19
CA SER A 468 11.00 21.02 -1.89
C SER A 468 10.14 20.11 -2.78
N LEU A 469 9.32 20.66 -3.67
CA LEU A 469 8.47 19.91 -4.61
C LEU A 469 9.00 19.89 -6.06
N SER A 470 10.09 20.61 -6.34
CA SER A 470 10.66 20.75 -7.70
C SER A 470 10.95 19.42 -8.43
N ARG A 471 11.25 18.37 -7.68
CA ARG A 471 11.52 17.00 -8.18
C ARG A 471 10.63 15.95 -7.51
N TYR A 472 9.45 16.36 -7.06
CA TYR A 472 8.45 15.44 -6.49
C TYR A 472 7.71 14.70 -7.61
N GLU A 473 7.73 13.37 -7.57
CA GLU A 473 7.11 12.51 -8.60
C GLU A 473 6.02 11.60 -8.04
N ILE A 474 5.03 11.30 -8.87
CA ILE A 474 3.93 10.36 -8.59
C ILE A 474 3.99 9.26 -9.66
N PRO A 475 4.66 8.11 -9.39
CA PRO A 475 4.88 7.08 -10.39
C PRO A 475 3.57 6.44 -10.90
N PRO A 476 3.42 6.20 -12.22
CA PRO A 476 2.25 5.52 -12.77
C PRO A 476 2.20 4.02 -12.46
N CYS A 477 3.29 3.43 -11.94
CA CYS A 477 3.35 2.06 -11.44
C CYS A 477 3.41 2.01 -9.91
N GLU A 478 2.64 1.11 -9.29
CA GLU A 478 2.81 0.67 -7.91
C GLU A 478 2.89 -0.87 -7.93
N PRO A 479 4.08 -1.48 -7.75
CA PRO A 479 4.27 -2.90 -8.03
C PRO A 479 3.40 -3.87 -7.22
N LEU A 480 3.03 -3.57 -5.98
CA LEU A 480 2.29 -4.49 -5.12
C LEU A 480 0.89 -4.78 -5.69
N HIS A 481 0.08 -3.75 -5.91
CA HIS A 481 -1.26 -3.91 -6.47
C HIS A 481 -1.22 -4.28 -7.95
N ASP A 482 -0.31 -3.67 -8.72
CA ASP A 482 -0.27 -3.90 -10.16
C ASP A 482 0.16 -5.36 -10.47
N LEU A 483 1.15 -5.93 -9.76
CA LEU A 483 1.51 -7.35 -9.87
C LEU A 483 0.42 -8.28 -9.33
N SER A 484 -0.18 -7.96 -8.17
CA SER A 484 -1.20 -8.82 -7.55
C SER A 484 -2.42 -9.00 -8.47
N ASN A 485 -2.86 -7.92 -9.13
CA ASN A 485 -3.96 -7.97 -10.09
C ASN A 485 -3.58 -8.72 -11.38
N ILE A 486 -2.37 -8.56 -11.91
CA ILE A 486 -1.90 -9.36 -13.07
C ILE A 486 -1.90 -10.86 -12.74
N VAL A 487 -1.39 -11.25 -11.57
CA VAL A 487 -1.41 -12.65 -11.13
C VAL A 487 -2.85 -13.16 -11.00
N GLN A 488 -3.76 -12.38 -10.38
CA GLN A 488 -5.17 -12.76 -10.24
C GLN A 488 -5.90 -12.87 -11.60
N ASN A 489 -5.58 -11.99 -12.55
CA ASN A 489 -6.10 -12.06 -13.91
C ASN A 489 -5.61 -13.33 -14.63
N LEU A 490 -4.31 -13.66 -14.54
CA LEU A 490 -3.74 -14.87 -15.15
C LEU A 490 -4.27 -16.16 -14.51
N ILE A 491 -4.47 -16.20 -13.19
CA ILE A 491 -5.13 -17.34 -12.49
C ILE A 491 -6.50 -17.64 -13.11
N THR A 492 -7.25 -16.59 -13.44
CA THR A 492 -8.63 -16.69 -13.94
C THR A 492 -8.66 -17.03 -15.44
N GLU A 493 -7.75 -16.47 -16.22
CA GLU A 493 -7.82 -16.44 -17.67
C GLU A 493 -7.03 -17.58 -18.34
N LEU A 494 -5.79 -17.81 -17.89
CA LEU A 494 -4.83 -18.73 -18.53
C LEU A 494 -5.36 -20.16 -18.75
N PRO A 495 -6.12 -20.79 -17.83
CA PRO A 495 -6.63 -22.15 -18.04
C PRO A 495 -7.45 -22.30 -19.33
N THR A 496 -8.17 -21.25 -19.73
CA THR A 496 -9.06 -21.29 -20.91
C THR A 496 -8.33 -21.16 -22.25
N HIS A 497 -7.01 -20.98 -22.21
CA HIS A 497 -6.12 -20.91 -23.39
C HIS A 497 -5.13 -22.08 -23.43
N ILE A 498 -5.31 -23.09 -22.58
CA ILE A 498 -4.60 -24.38 -22.66
C ILE A 498 -5.48 -25.35 -23.45
N GLU A 499 -4.98 -25.92 -24.54
CA GLU A 499 -5.77 -26.82 -25.40
C GLU A 499 -6.04 -28.20 -24.76
N ASP A 500 -5.09 -28.73 -23.97
CA ASP A 500 -5.26 -30.01 -23.28
C ASP A 500 -6.16 -29.89 -22.04
N ASN A 501 -7.38 -30.41 -22.15
CA ASN A 501 -8.35 -30.54 -21.06
C ASN A 501 -7.78 -31.21 -19.79
N LYS A 502 -6.85 -32.17 -19.92
CA LYS A 502 -6.20 -32.81 -18.76
C LYS A 502 -5.31 -31.80 -18.03
N VAL A 503 -4.59 -30.96 -18.77
CA VAL A 503 -3.74 -29.90 -18.19
C VAL A 503 -4.60 -28.79 -17.58
N GLN A 504 -5.76 -28.45 -18.16
CA GLN A 504 -6.74 -27.56 -17.52
C GLN A 504 -7.17 -28.09 -16.14
N VAL A 505 -7.59 -29.36 -16.06
CA VAL A 505 -8.00 -30.00 -14.80
C VAL A 505 -6.85 -30.10 -13.80
N ASP A 506 -5.62 -30.36 -14.26
CA ASP A 506 -4.43 -30.32 -13.39
C ASP A 506 -4.11 -28.89 -12.90
N PHE A 507 -4.35 -27.86 -13.71
CA PHE A 507 -4.23 -26.46 -13.32
C PHE A 507 -5.25 -26.09 -12.25
N GLU A 508 -6.53 -26.45 -12.42
CA GLU A 508 -7.59 -26.17 -11.42
C GLU A 508 -7.24 -26.79 -10.06
N LYS A 509 -6.79 -28.05 -10.04
CA LYS A 509 -6.31 -28.72 -8.82
C LYS A 509 -5.12 -27.99 -8.22
N PHE A 510 -4.14 -27.59 -9.04
CA PHE A 510 -2.96 -26.84 -8.62
C PHE A 510 -3.33 -25.48 -8.01
N ALA A 511 -4.25 -24.74 -8.63
CA ALA A 511 -4.70 -23.43 -8.20
C ALA A 511 -5.46 -23.52 -6.88
N ASN A 512 -6.43 -24.44 -6.79
CA ASN A 512 -7.19 -24.71 -5.57
C ASN A 512 -6.27 -25.16 -4.41
N ALA A 513 -5.28 -26.02 -4.67
CA ALA A 513 -4.31 -26.45 -3.65
C ALA A 513 -3.33 -25.34 -3.22
N THR A 514 -3.13 -24.30 -4.03
CA THR A 514 -2.21 -23.20 -3.74
C THR A 514 -2.90 -22.01 -3.07
N ILE A 515 -4.12 -21.69 -3.50
CA ILE A 515 -4.91 -20.55 -3.00
C ILE A 515 -5.73 -20.97 -1.78
N GLY A 516 -6.34 -22.16 -1.81
CA GLY A 516 -7.34 -22.60 -0.83
C GLY A 516 -8.59 -21.71 -0.84
N ASP A 517 -9.30 -21.67 0.29
CA ASP A 517 -10.54 -20.88 0.46
C ASP A 517 -10.28 -19.37 0.67
N LYS A 518 -9.23 -18.82 0.06
CA LYS A 518 -8.85 -17.40 0.22
C LYS A 518 -9.64 -16.50 -0.74
N ASN A 519 -10.65 -15.83 -0.21
CA ASN A 519 -11.43 -14.83 -0.95
C ASN A 519 -10.63 -13.61 -1.45
N GLN A 520 -9.42 -13.36 -0.92
CA GLN A 520 -8.54 -12.28 -1.36
C GLN A 520 -7.07 -12.72 -1.26
N LEU A 521 -6.33 -12.60 -2.35
CA LEU A 521 -4.89 -12.81 -2.39
C LEU A 521 -4.16 -11.55 -1.91
N LYS A 522 -3.20 -11.72 -0.99
CA LYS A 522 -2.25 -10.66 -0.62
C LYS A 522 -1.06 -10.69 -1.59
N GLY A 523 -0.28 -9.61 -1.68
CA GLY A 523 0.92 -9.58 -2.54
C GLY A 523 1.88 -10.75 -2.32
N SER A 524 2.18 -11.11 -1.06
CA SER A 524 2.99 -12.30 -0.75
C SER A 524 2.34 -13.63 -1.16
N ASP A 525 1.01 -13.73 -1.18
CA ASP A 525 0.31 -14.91 -1.69
C ASP A 525 0.35 -14.97 -3.22
N ALA A 526 0.14 -13.82 -3.90
CA ALA A 526 0.22 -13.70 -5.36
C ALA A 526 1.63 -14.03 -5.89
N ARG A 527 2.67 -13.54 -5.21
CA ARG A 527 4.07 -13.84 -5.56
C ARG A 527 4.41 -15.32 -5.39
N LEU A 528 3.97 -15.92 -4.28
CA LEU A 528 4.12 -17.36 -4.06
C LEU A 528 3.36 -18.18 -5.10
N PHE A 529 2.18 -17.71 -5.53
CA PHE A 529 1.43 -18.31 -6.61
C PHE A 529 2.21 -18.26 -7.93
N ALA A 530 2.70 -17.09 -8.34
CA ALA A 530 3.44 -16.92 -9.59
C ALA A 530 4.68 -17.84 -9.68
N VAL A 531 5.46 -17.92 -8.60
CA VAL A 531 6.62 -18.83 -8.51
C VAL A 531 6.18 -20.30 -8.67
N LYS A 532 5.09 -20.71 -8.02
CA LYS A 532 4.55 -22.07 -8.14
C LYS A 532 3.95 -22.34 -9.53
N LEU A 533 3.33 -21.34 -10.15
CA LEU A 533 2.78 -21.41 -11.50
C LEU A 533 3.90 -21.64 -12.53
N ALA A 534 5.02 -20.93 -12.43
CA ALA A 534 6.18 -21.17 -13.28
C ALA A 534 6.75 -22.59 -13.11
N LYS A 535 6.74 -23.14 -11.88
CA LYS A 535 7.12 -24.55 -11.64
C LYS A 535 6.15 -25.54 -12.29
N PHE A 536 4.83 -25.29 -12.18
CA PHE A 536 3.80 -26.09 -12.85
C PHE A 536 3.96 -26.03 -14.38
N ALA A 537 4.15 -24.84 -14.95
CA ALA A 537 4.38 -24.64 -16.37
C ALA A 537 5.65 -25.38 -16.84
N HIS A 538 6.75 -25.31 -16.10
CA HIS A 538 7.99 -26.01 -16.46
C HIS A 538 7.82 -27.54 -16.47
N GLN A 539 7.09 -28.08 -15.49
CA GLN A 539 6.72 -29.50 -15.49
C GLN A 539 5.86 -29.85 -16.72
N LYS A 540 4.79 -29.09 -16.99
CA LYS A 540 3.88 -29.37 -18.10
C LYS A 540 4.51 -29.18 -19.48
N PHE A 541 5.45 -28.25 -19.63
CA PHE A 541 6.25 -28.11 -20.84
C PHE A 541 7.14 -29.34 -21.07
N THR A 542 7.80 -29.84 -20.01
CA THR A 542 8.61 -31.08 -20.07
C THR A 542 7.75 -32.32 -20.37
N GLU A 543 6.48 -32.33 -19.94
CA GLU A 543 5.48 -33.36 -20.29
C GLU A 543 4.90 -33.19 -21.72
N ASN A 544 5.34 -32.18 -22.50
CA ASN A 544 4.76 -31.74 -23.78
C ASN A 544 3.26 -31.36 -23.73
N GLY A 545 2.74 -31.04 -22.54
CA GLY A 545 1.33 -30.68 -22.31
C GLY A 545 1.02 -29.18 -22.47
N ILE A 546 2.02 -28.32 -22.60
CA ILE A 546 1.85 -26.89 -22.95
C ILE A 546 2.94 -26.43 -23.94
N PRO A 547 2.65 -25.42 -24.79
CA PRO A 547 3.65 -24.81 -25.67
C PRO A 547 4.66 -23.93 -24.90
N LYS A 548 5.81 -23.63 -25.54
CA LYS A 548 6.93 -22.88 -24.94
C LYS A 548 6.52 -21.47 -24.51
N GLU A 549 5.59 -20.87 -25.22
CA GLU A 549 5.07 -19.52 -25.01
C GLU A 549 4.38 -19.39 -23.64
N ILE A 550 3.67 -20.41 -23.19
CA ILE A 550 3.04 -20.43 -21.85
C ILE A 550 4.11 -20.54 -20.75
N LEU A 551 5.16 -21.35 -20.97
CA LEU A 551 6.29 -21.41 -20.05
C LEU A 551 6.98 -20.04 -19.93
N LEU A 552 7.31 -19.41 -21.07
CA LEU A 552 7.94 -18.09 -21.11
C LEU A 552 7.05 -16.99 -20.50
N LEU A 553 5.73 -17.07 -20.67
CA LEU A 553 4.77 -16.15 -20.05
C LEU A 553 4.83 -16.24 -18.52
N CYS A 554 4.91 -17.46 -17.98
CA CYS A 554 4.98 -17.69 -16.54
C CYS A 554 6.35 -17.32 -15.95
N THR A 555 7.45 -17.60 -16.65
CA THR A 555 8.80 -17.27 -16.16
C THR A 555 9.10 -15.77 -16.25
N SER A 556 8.71 -15.09 -17.33
CA SER A 556 8.88 -13.62 -17.46
C SER A 556 8.12 -12.85 -16.37
N LEU A 557 6.92 -13.30 -15.98
CA LEU A 557 6.22 -12.75 -14.82
C LEU A 557 6.99 -12.92 -13.51
N VAL A 558 7.61 -14.09 -13.29
CA VAL A 558 8.43 -14.34 -12.08
C VAL A 558 9.70 -13.50 -12.08
N GLU A 559 10.35 -13.30 -13.23
CA GLU A 559 11.48 -12.38 -13.40
C GLU A 559 11.09 -10.93 -13.07
N MET A 560 9.97 -10.43 -13.62
CA MET A 560 9.43 -9.11 -13.29
C MET A 560 9.17 -8.97 -11.79
N ILE A 561 8.50 -9.94 -11.16
CA ILE A 561 8.24 -9.98 -9.71
C ILE A 561 9.55 -9.96 -8.91
N SER A 562 10.54 -10.76 -9.32
CA SER A 562 11.85 -10.87 -8.65
C SER A 562 12.58 -9.54 -8.66
N ILE A 563 12.64 -8.87 -9.81
CA ILE A 563 13.30 -7.55 -9.94
C ILE A 563 12.55 -6.48 -9.15
N CYS A 564 11.21 -6.48 -9.16
CA CYS A 564 10.41 -5.50 -8.40
C CYS A 564 10.66 -5.56 -6.88
N TYR A 565 10.94 -6.75 -6.34
CA TYR A 565 11.22 -6.98 -4.91
C TYR A 565 12.72 -7.05 -4.56
N SER A 566 13.59 -6.83 -5.54
CA SER A 566 15.05 -6.84 -5.34
C SER A 566 15.52 -5.70 -4.43
N HIS A 567 16.61 -5.91 -3.72
CA HIS A 567 17.26 -4.89 -2.89
C HIS A 567 17.97 -3.84 -3.75
N HIS A 568 18.21 -2.65 -3.20
CA HIS A 568 18.91 -1.56 -3.88
C HIS A 568 20.25 -1.98 -4.50
N HIS A 569 21.05 -2.81 -3.82
CA HIS A 569 22.34 -3.27 -4.34
C HIS A 569 22.23 -4.17 -5.58
N GLN A 570 21.04 -4.71 -5.87
CA GLN A 570 20.76 -5.54 -7.06
C GLN A 570 20.28 -4.70 -8.25
N ARG A 571 20.10 -3.38 -8.07
CA ARG A 571 19.69 -2.44 -9.12
C ARG A 571 20.90 -1.99 -9.92
N THR A 572 21.25 -2.76 -10.94
CA THR A 572 22.38 -2.55 -11.84
C THR A 572 21.87 -2.22 -13.26
N PRO A 573 22.72 -1.72 -14.18
CA PRO A 573 22.32 -1.53 -15.58
C PRO A 573 21.71 -2.80 -16.19
N LYS A 574 22.29 -3.96 -15.90
CA LYS A 574 21.83 -5.26 -16.38
C LYS A 574 20.42 -5.59 -15.90
N THR A 575 20.11 -5.39 -14.62
CA THR A 575 18.75 -5.64 -14.10
C THR A 575 17.74 -4.61 -14.58
N ILE A 576 18.16 -3.37 -14.88
CA ILE A 576 17.33 -2.37 -15.56
C ILE A 576 16.97 -2.86 -16.97
N LEU A 577 17.96 -3.23 -17.80
CA LEU A 577 17.74 -3.79 -19.13
C LEU A 577 16.83 -5.03 -19.09
N ARG A 578 17.11 -5.97 -18.18
CA ARG A 578 16.28 -7.18 -18.00
C ARG A 578 14.84 -6.85 -17.66
N LEU A 579 14.56 -5.84 -16.82
CA LEU A 579 13.17 -5.45 -16.55
C LEU A 579 12.46 -4.89 -17.78
N TYR A 580 13.13 -4.07 -18.61
CA TYR A 580 12.56 -3.63 -19.89
C TYR A 580 12.26 -4.83 -20.80
N ASN A 581 13.24 -5.71 -21.00
CA ASN A 581 13.13 -6.86 -21.89
C ASN A 581 12.08 -7.88 -21.43
N GLN A 582 12.05 -8.23 -20.14
CA GLN A 582 11.07 -9.17 -19.58
C GLN A 582 9.65 -8.57 -19.55
N SER A 583 9.51 -7.27 -19.30
CA SER A 583 8.21 -6.59 -19.36
C SER A 583 7.65 -6.54 -20.79
N PHE A 584 8.52 -6.28 -21.78
CA PHE A 584 8.14 -6.33 -23.19
C PHE A 584 7.80 -7.75 -23.63
N LEU A 585 8.65 -8.73 -23.33
CA LEU A 585 8.42 -10.15 -23.62
C LEU A 585 7.10 -10.64 -23.01
N PHE A 586 6.85 -10.35 -21.72
CA PHE A 586 5.58 -10.67 -21.05
C PHE A 586 4.38 -10.04 -21.76
N SER A 587 4.49 -8.77 -22.20
CA SER A 587 3.41 -8.07 -22.90
C SER A 587 3.07 -8.70 -24.27
N VAL A 588 4.10 -9.11 -25.02
CA VAL A 588 3.95 -9.80 -26.31
C VAL A 588 3.39 -11.22 -26.10
N LEU A 589 3.89 -11.97 -25.12
CA LEU A 589 3.38 -13.31 -24.80
C LEU A 589 1.94 -13.28 -24.27
N CYS A 590 1.55 -12.27 -23.51
CA CYS A 590 0.14 -12.06 -23.17
C CYS A 590 -0.72 -11.88 -24.43
N LYS A 591 -0.22 -11.22 -25.47
CA LYS A 591 -0.95 -11.09 -26.75
C LYS A 591 -0.94 -12.36 -27.59
N THR A 592 0.12 -13.16 -27.55
CA THR A 592 0.22 -14.43 -28.29
C THR A 592 -0.56 -15.57 -27.64
N VAL A 593 -0.52 -15.68 -26.30
CA VAL A 593 -1.14 -16.78 -25.53
C VAL A 593 -2.61 -16.51 -25.20
N ILE A 594 -2.94 -15.29 -24.76
CA ILE A 594 -4.31 -14.96 -24.29
C ILE A 594 -5.14 -14.32 -25.39
N GLY A 595 -4.53 -13.48 -26.24
CA GLY A 595 -5.18 -12.82 -27.37
C GLY A 595 -6.39 -11.97 -26.96
N THR A 596 -7.59 -12.55 -27.09
CA THR A 596 -8.84 -11.99 -26.55
C THR A 596 -9.27 -12.79 -25.32
N PRO A 597 -9.38 -12.15 -24.13
CA PRO A 597 -9.84 -12.80 -22.91
C PRO A 597 -11.25 -13.41 -23.03
N LYS A 598 -11.43 -14.60 -22.45
CA LYS A 598 -12.64 -15.44 -22.46
C LYS A 598 -13.38 -15.43 -21.12
N LYS A 599 -12.70 -15.17 -19.99
CA LYS A 599 -13.31 -15.17 -18.64
C LYS A 599 -13.50 -13.78 -18.05
N MET A 600 -12.88 -12.76 -18.62
CA MET A 600 -13.08 -11.36 -18.25
C MET A 600 -13.05 -10.43 -19.46
N THR A 601 -13.37 -9.15 -19.26
CA THR A 601 -13.28 -8.15 -20.32
C THR A 601 -11.83 -7.81 -20.66
N THR A 602 -11.58 -7.44 -21.92
CA THR A 602 -10.31 -6.86 -22.39
C THR A 602 -9.85 -5.69 -21.52
N ARG A 603 -10.81 -4.85 -21.08
CA ARG A 603 -10.59 -3.70 -20.16
C ARG A 603 -10.06 -4.12 -18.78
N LYS A 604 -10.43 -5.30 -18.30
CA LYS A 604 -9.95 -5.85 -17.01
C LYS A 604 -8.59 -6.54 -17.16
N PHE A 605 -8.40 -7.36 -18.19
CA PHE A 605 -7.15 -8.10 -18.39
C PHE A 605 -5.99 -7.17 -18.80
N TYR A 606 -6.16 -6.43 -19.90
CA TYR A 606 -5.21 -5.42 -20.39
C TYR A 606 -5.49 -4.04 -19.78
N GLY A 607 -5.97 -4.00 -18.53
CA GLY A 607 -6.32 -2.79 -17.81
C GLY A 607 -5.10 -1.98 -17.34
N CYS A 608 -5.35 -1.02 -16.44
CA CYS A 608 -4.30 -0.16 -15.89
C CYS A 608 -3.12 -0.95 -15.29
N HIS A 609 -3.38 -2.04 -14.55
CA HIS A 609 -2.34 -2.85 -13.93
C HIS A 609 -1.37 -3.47 -14.97
N PHE A 610 -1.91 -4.03 -16.06
CA PHE A 610 -1.11 -4.56 -17.17
C PHE A 610 -0.25 -3.46 -17.81
N HIS A 611 -0.87 -2.32 -18.15
CA HIS A 611 -0.17 -1.19 -18.75
C HIS A 611 0.91 -0.61 -17.82
N SER A 612 0.60 -0.40 -16.54
CA SER A 612 1.54 0.12 -15.54
C SER A 612 2.74 -0.80 -15.33
N MET A 613 2.57 -2.13 -15.30
CA MET A 613 3.72 -3.05 -15.20
C MET A 613 4.52 -3.17 -16.49
N THR A 614 3.87 -3.24 -17.65
CA THR A 614 4.57 -3.46 -18.93
C THR A 614 5.28 -2.20 -19.45
N VAL A 615 4.69 -1.03 -19.20
CA VAL A 615 5.24 0.27 -19.62
C VAL A 615 5.99 0.96 -18.48
N HIS A 616 5.34 1.20 -17.34
CA HIS A 616 5.83 2.16 -16.35
C HIS A 616 6.72 1.57 -15.25
N ALA A 617 6.67 0.26 -14.95
CA ALA A 617 7.60 -0.36 -14.00
C ALA A 617 9.07 -0.26 -14.46
N PRO A 618 9.45 -0.56 -15.72
CA PRO A 618 10.81 -0.35 -16.21
C PRO A 618 11.28 1.13 -16.13
N GLN A 619 10.41 2.07 -16.51
CA GLN A 619 10.69 3.52 -16.43
C GLN A 619 10.92 3.96 -14.98
N THR A 620 10.09 3.47 -14.05
CA THR A 620 10.22 3.80 -12.62
C THR A 620 11.47 3.17 -12.03
N PHE A 621 11.80 1.92 -12.38
CA PHE A 621 13.01 1.23 -11.92
C PHE A 621 14.31 1.90 -12.41
N ARG A 622 14.29 2.51 -13.60
CA ARG A 622 15.40 3.31 -14.13
C ARG A 622 15.73 4.54 -13.28
N ILE A 623 14.86 4.95 -12.34
CA ILE A 623 15.11 6.05 -11.37
C ILE A 623 15.15 5.56 -9.90
N PHE A 624 14.26 4.65 -9.51
CA PHE A 624 14.04 4.19 -8.14
C PHE A 624 14.35 2.70 -7.98
N CYS A 625 14.68 2.25 -6.77
CA CYS A 625 14.49 0.84 -6.42
C CYS A 625 12.99 0.59 -6.25
N LEU A 626 12.40 -0.33 -7.03
CA LEU A 626 10.95 -0.57 -6.99
C LEU A 626 10.49 -1.07 -5.61
N ARG A 627 11.32 -1.86 -4.92
CA ARG A 627 11.09 -2.31 -3.54
C ARG A 627 10.87 -1.16 -2.57
N SER A 628 11.56 -0.04 -2.72
CA SER A 628 11.39 1.16 -1.89
C SER A 628 9.99 1.79 -2.03
N LEU A 629 9.31 1.54 -3.15
CA LEU A 629 7.98 2.07 -3.45
C LEU A 629 6.84 1.13 -3.01
N ILE A 630 7.11 -0.16 -2.80
CA ILE A 630 6.13 -1.19 -2.40
C ILE A 630 5.58 -0.87 -0.99
N PRO A 631 4.25 -0.71 -0.82
CA PRO A 631 3.65 -0.25 0.44
C PRO A 631 3.30 -1.37 1.43
N GLU A 632 3.94 -2.55 1.34
CA GLU A 632 3.60 -3.70 2.19
C GLU A 632 3.76 -3.42 3.70
N GLN A 633 4.67 -2.53 4.11
CA GLN A 633 4.83 -2.18 5.54
C GLN A 633 3.76 -1.18 5.99
N GLU A 634 3.43 -0.24 5.10
CA GLU A 634 2.43 0.79 5.27
C GLU A 634 1.01 0.21 5.38
N GLU A 635 0.62 -0.72 4.50
CA GLU A 635 -0.66 -1.43 4.58
C GLU A 635 -0.80 -2.29 5.86
N ARG A 636 0.31 -2.90 6.31
CA ARG A 636 0.32 -3.65 7.58
C ARG A 636 -0.04 -2.73 8.77
N SER A 637 0.20 -1.42 8.66
CA SER A 637 -0.25 -0.45 9.68
C SER A 637 -1.78 -0.39 9.80
N PHE A 638 -2.53 -0.47 8.69
CA PHE A 638 -4.00 -0.54 8.72
C PHE A 638 -4.50 -1.85 9.32
N GLY A 639 -3.86 -2.98 9.01
CA GLY A 639 -4.15 -4.26 9.67
C GLY A 639 -3.98 -4.18 11.20
N ASP A 640 -2.92 -3.51 11.65
CA ASP A 640 -2.65 -3.26 13.06
C ASP A 640 -3.66 -2.28 13.69
N MET A 641 -4.02 -1.18 13.01
CA MET A 641 -5.04 -0.22 13.46
C MET A 641 -6.45 -0.84 13.54
N ARG A 642 -6.85 -1.66 12.55
CA ARG A 642 -8.12 -2.40 12.55
C ARG A 642 -8.17 -3.40 13.70
N ARG A 643 -7.10 -4.17 13.91
CA ARG A 643 -6.98 -5.12 15.05
C ARG A 643 -6.97 -4.42 16.40
N ILE A 644 -6.30 -3.27 16.53
CA ILE A 644 -6.34 -2.43 17.75
C ILE A 644 -7.78 -2.01 18.06
N SER A 645 -8.48 -1.49 17.04
CA SER A 645 -9.80 -0.88 17.18
C SER A 645 -10.87 -1.93 17.55
N LEU A 646 -10.87 -3.08 16.86
CA LEU A 646 -11.76 -4.22 17.14
C LEU A 646 -11.70 -4.68 18.59
N ASN A 647 -10.51 -4.77 19.16
CA ASN A 647 -10.32 -5.36 20.49
C ASN A 647 -10.72 -4.44 21.65
N THR A 648 -10.93 -3.13 21.44
CA THR A 648 -10.89 -2.17 22.56
C THR A 648 -11.58 -0.81 22.39
N SER A 649 -12.05 -0.43 21.20
CA SER A 649 -12.65 0.89 21.01
C SER A 649 -14.10 0.94 21.49
N SER A 650 -14.51 2.05 22.09
CA SER A 650 -15.89 2.49 21.94
C SER A 650 -16.08 2.84 20.46
N ARG A 651 -17.14 2.37 19.79
CA ARG A 651 -17.44 2.63 18.36
C ARG A 651 -17.77 4.10 18.01
N GLN A 652 -17.30 5.05 18.82
CA GLN A 652 -17.39 6.50 18.63
C GLN A 652 -16.17 6.94 17.80
N CYS A 653 -16.40 7.42 16.58
CA CYS A 653 -15.41 7.80 15.58
C CYS A 653 -14.21 8.59 16.12
N GLY A 654 -14.42 9.71 16.83
CA GLY A 654 -13.33 10.54 17.35
C GLY A 654 -12.43 9.86 18.39
N LYS A 655 -12.95 8.83 19.10
CA LYS A 655 -12.14 8.03 20.03
C LYS A 655 -11.32 6.95 19.33
N ILE A 656 -11.62 6.61 18.08
CA ILE A 656 -10.84 5.60 17.33
C ILE A 656 -9.47 6.16 16.97
N ILE A 657 -9.39 7.40 16.46
CA ILE A 657 -8.13 8.07 16.07
C ILE A 657 -7.16 8.17 17.26
N ASP A 658 -7.59 8.78 18.37
CA ASP A 658 -6.76 8.92 19.58
C ASP A 658 -6.28 7.56 20.13
N ASN A 659 -7.15 6.54 20.14
CA ASN A 659 -6.78 5.21 20.59
C ASN A 659 -5.84 4.49 19.62
N ALA A 660 -5.98 4.71 18.32
CA ALA A 660 -5.12 4.13 17.30
C ALA A 660 -3.69 4.66 17.46
N ILE A 661 -3.50 5.99 17.51
CA ILE A 661 -2.17 6.62 17.56
C ILE A 661 -1.39 6.25 18.82
N VAL A 662 -2.01 6.37 20.01
CA VAL A 662 -1.37 6.00 21.29
C VAL A 662 -0.79 4.58 21.24
N ARG A 663 -1.43 3.69 20.48
CA ARG A 663 -1.11 2.26 20.45
C ARG A 663 -0.31 1.84 19.24
N PHE A 664 -0.39 2.58 18.15
CA PHE A 664 0.54 2.49 17.03
C PHE A 664 1.94 2.85 17.56
N ASN A 665 2.07 4.00 18.24
CA ASN A 665 3.33 4.42 18.87
C ASN A 665 3.82 3.42 19.93
N ALA A 666 2.92 2.86 20.75
CA ALA A 666 3.30 1.80 21.70
C ALA A 666 3.65 0.45 21.05
N GLN A 667 3.13 0.14 19.85
CA GLN A 667 3.48 -1.09 19.11
C GLN A 667 4.79 -0.94 18.33
N GLN A 668 5.06 0.25 17.80
CA GLN A 668 6.34 0.59 17.15
C GLN A 668 7.54 0.52 18.12
N GLN A 669 7.30 0.69 19.42
CA GLN A 669 8.27 0.50 20.50
C GLN A 669 8.42 -0.97 20.97
N SER A 670 7.62 -1.90 20.45
CA SER A 670 7.67 -3.31 20.86
C SER A 670 8.14 -4.20 19.71
N ASP A 671 9.31 -4.80 19.88
CA ASP A 671 9.88 -5.72 18.87
C ASP A 671 8.97 -6.95 18.70
N ARG A 672 8.32 -7.02 17.54
CA ARG A 672 7.46 -8.12 17.13
C ARG A 672 8.14 -8.81 15.97
N GLY A 673 8.69 -9.99 16.26
CA GLY A 673 9.51 -10.78 15.34
C GLY A 673 8.95 -10.84 13.92
N ASP A 674 9.88 -10.72 12.98
CA ASP A 674 9.61 -10.29 11.61
C ASP A 674 8.86 -11.34 10.77
N ASN A 675 7.53 -11.21 10.75
CA ASN A 675 6.67 -12.03 9.89
C ASN A 675 6.81 -11.70 8.40
N TYR A 676 7.31 -10.52 8.02
CA TYR A 676 7.62 -10.20 6.62
C TYR A 676 8.82 -11.02 6.15
N ARG A 677 9.95 -10.99 6.87
CA ARG A 677 11.13 -11.84 6.58
C ARG A 677 10.80 -13.34 6.50
N ARG A 678 9.84 -13.82 7.30
CA ARG A 678 9.37 -15.22 7.22
C ARG A 678 8.65 -15.53 5.90
N GLN A 679 7.80 -14.61 5.42
CA GLN A 679 7.14 -14.73 4.12
C GLN A 679 8.14 -14.63 2.97
N GLU A 680 9.02 -13.62 2.99
CA GLU A 680 10.08 -13.44 1.99
C GLU A 680 11.01 -14.64 1.92
N SER A 681 11.41 -15.21 3.06
CA SER A 681 12.24 -16.41 3.11
C SER A 681 11.53 -17.62 2.48
N ALA A 682 10.24 -17.81 2.74
CA ALA A 682 9.47 -18.91 2.14
C ALA A 682 9.30 -18.75 0.62
N ILE A 683 9.03 -17.52 0.14
CA ILE A 683 8.95 -17.21 -1.30
C ILE A 683 10.33 -17.45 -1.96
N SER A 684 11.40 -16.91 -1.36
CA SER A 684 12.77 -17.05 -1.85
C SER A 684 13.21 -18.52 -1.92
N GLN A 685 12.84 -19.35 -0.93
CA GLN A 685 13.11 -20.79 -0.95
C GLN A 685 12.40 -21.50 -2.09
N GLN A 686 11.17 -21.11 -2.45
CA GLN A 686 10.48 -21.68 -3.62
C GLN A 686 11.05 -21.17 -4.94
N ALA A 687 11.46 -19.89 -5.01
CA ALA A 687 12.04 -19.29 -6.21
C ALA A 687 13.38 -19.93 -6.59
N ARG A 688 14.20 -20.30 -5.60
CA ARG A 688 15.46 -21.06 -5.80
C ARG A 688 15.28 -22.47 -6.40
N LEU A 689 14.05 -22.96 -6.53
CA LEU A 689 13.73 -24.24 -7.17
C LEU A 689 13.32 -24.09 -8.64
N LEU A 690 13.28 -22.87 -9.17
CA LEU A 690 13.17 -22.61 -10.59
C LEU A 690 14.57 -22.69 -11.24
N PRO A 691 14.66 -23.03 -12.54
CA PRO A 691 15.89 -22.86 -13.31
C PRO A 691 16.40 -21.41 -13.21
N THR A 692 17.71 -21.24 -13.23
CA THR A 692 18.33 -19.92 -13.38
C THR A 692 17.84 -19.29 -14.68
N GLY A 693 17.42 -18.01 -14.63
CA GLY A 693 17.00 -17.28 -15.82
C GLY A 693 18.09 -17.25 -16.89
N GLU A 694 17.72 -17.47 -18.15
CA GLU A 694 18.59 -17.29 -19.31
C GLU A 694 18.54 -15.84 -19.82
N ASP A 695 19.42 -15.48 -20.73
CA ASP A 695 19.36 -14.22 -21.49
C ASP A 695 18.02 -14.05 -22.20
N THR A 696 17.52 -12.80 -22.29
CA THR A 696 16.27 -12.55 -23.01
C THR A 696 16.48 -12.71 -24.52
N ARG A 697 15.71 -13.61 -25.14
CA ARG A 697 15.75 -13.92 -26.58
C ARG A 697 14.50 -13.43 -27.30
N PHE A 698 14.68 -12.87 -28.50
CA PHE A 698 13.62 -12.40 -29.38
C PHE A 698 13.81 -12.96 -30.80
N PRO A 699 12.90 -13.83 -31.30
CA PRO A 699 13.02 -14.37 -32.65
C PRO A 699 12.98 -13.29 -33.72
N ILE A 700 13.81 -13.41 -34.75
CA ILE A 700 13.85 -12.52 -35.92
C ILE A 700 12.50 -12.50 -36.66
N GLU A 701 11.69 -13.56 -36.56
CA GLU A 701 10.33 -13.59 -37.10
C GLU A 701 9.40 -12.55 -36.43
N MET A 702 9.61 -12.25 -35.14
CA MET A 702 8.90 -11.15 -34.46
C MET A 702 9.33 -9.79 -35.02
N LEU A 703 10.60 -9.64 -35.42
CA LEU A 703 11.10 -8.40 -36.04
C LEU A 703 10.59 -8.24 -37.48
N ARG A 704 10.26 -9.34 -38.18
CA ARG A 704 9.60 -9.29 -39.50
C ARG A 704 8.14 -8.87 -39.37
N THR A 705 7.38 -9.58 -38.54
CA THR A 705 5.93 -9.39 -38.37
C THR A 705 5.56 -8.13 -37.57
N ARG A 706 6.41 -7.67 -36.64
CA ARG A 706 6.14 -6.53 -35.74
C ARG A 706 7.35 -5.60 -35.62
N SER A 707 7.93 -5.23 -36.76
CA SER A 707 9.17 -4.43 -36.81
C SER A 707 9.09 -3.11 -36.03
N TYR A 708 7.94 -2.42 -36.08
CA TYR A 708 7.78 -1.09 -35.51
C TYR A 708 7.52 -1.13 -33.99
N LEU A 709 6.72 -2.09 -33.52
CA LEU A 709 6.64 -2.45 -32.10
C LEU A 709 8.03 -2.74 -31.51
N PHE A 710 8.85 -3.54 -32.17
CA PHE A 710 10.19 -3.85 -31.65
C PHE A 710 11.13 -2.63 -31.67
N GLN A 711 11.06 -1.78 -32.71
CA GLN A 711 11.76 -0.49 -32.70
C GLN A 711 11.31 0.37 -31.50
N THR A 712 10.01 0.42 -31.22
CA THR A 712 9.46 1.17 -30.08
C THR A 712 9.93 0.62 -28.72
N HIS A 713 10.26 -0.66 -28.63
CA HIS A 713 10.98 -1.22 -27.47
C HIS A 713 12.45 -0.76 -27.44
N CYS A 714 13.16 -0.88 -28.57
CA CYS A 714 14.56 -0.42 -28.71
C CYS A 714 14.76 1.06 -28.34
N GLU A 715 13.82 1.94 -28.70
CA GLU A 715 13.81 3.37 -28.33
C GLU A 715 13.92 3.57 -26.79
N ARG A 716 13.35 2.66 -25.99
CA ARG A 716 13.30 2.75 -24.50
C ARG A 716 14.54 2.18 -23.80
N ILE A 717 15.39 1.49 -24.57
CA ILE A 717 16.68 0.92 -24.14
C ILE A 717 17.84 1.45 -25.00
N ALA A 718 17.65 2.57 -25.69
CA ALA A 718 18.60 3.09 -26.67
C ALA A 718 20.00 3.36 -26.11
N ASP A 719 20.11 3.65 -24.81
CA ASP A 719 21.37 3.78 -24.10
C ASP A 719 22.21 2.49 -24.10
N PHE A 720 21.56 1.33 -23.99
CA PHE A 720 22.21 0.02 -24.10
C PHE A 720 22.60 -0.35 -25.55
N LEU A 721 21.99 0.30 -26.55
CA LEU A 721 22.25 0.02 -27.97
C LEU A 721 23.45 0.82 -28.52
N GLN A 722 23.88 1.88 -27.83
CA GLN A 722 24.99 2.73 -28.26
C GLN A 722 26.35 2.03 -28.30
N GLU A 723 26.59 1.07 -27.40
CA GLU A 723 27.85 0.32 -27.34
C GLU A 723 27.96 -0.73 -28.47
N GLY A 724 26.90 -0.91 -29.26
CA GLY A 724 26.89 -1.75 -30.45
C GLY A 724 26.74 -3.25 -30.19
N LEU A 725 26.97 -4.02 -31.26
CA LEU A 725 26.85 -5.48 -31.28
C LEU A 725 27.95 -6.14 -30.41
N GLY A 726 27.57 -7.14 -29.63
CA GLY A 726 28.46 -7.94 -28.79
C GLY A 726 28.60 -7.46 -27.34
N ILE A 727 28.12 -6.26 -27.01
CA ILE A 727 28.17 -5.71 -25.64
C ILE A 727 26.91 -6.09 -24.86
N TRP A 728 25.78 -5.41 -25.11
CA TRP A 728 24.51 -5.70 -24.45
C TRP A 728 23.59 -6.64 -25.22
N TRP A 729 23.89 -6.89 -26.50
CA TRP A 729 23.10 -7.77 -27.35
C TRP A 729 23.96 -8.42 -28.45
N SER A 730 23.52 -9.56 -28.96
CA SER A 730 24.11 -10.29 -30.07
C SER A 730 23.04 -11.00 -30.91
N MET A 731 23.47 -11.71 -31.95
CA MET A 731 22.62 -12.69 -32.64
C MET A 731 23.10 -14.11 -32.32
N ASP A 732 22.15 -15.01 -32.09
CA ASP A 732 22.38 -16.45 -31.92
C ASP A 732 21.34 -17.21 -32.75
N GLY A 733 21.73 -17.66 -33.95
CA GLY A 733 20.81 -18.28 -34.89
C GLY A 733 19.76 -17.28 -35.40
N ASP A 734 18.49 -17.69 -35.32
CA ASP A 734 17.34 -16.85 -35.67
C ASP A 734 16.85 -15.97 -34.49
N ASP A 735 17.61 -15.86 -33.38
CA ASP A 735 17.28 -15.02 -32.22
C ASP A 735 18.20 -13.78 -32.10
N ILE A 736 17.61 -12.63 -31.76
CA ILE A 736 18.31 -11.54 -31.08
C ILE A 736 18.41 -11.90 -29.60
N VAL A 737 19.61 -11.88 -29.04
CA VAL A 737 19.88 -12.21 -27.63
C VAL A 737 20.38 -10.98 -26.90
N PHE A 738 19.74 -10.60 -25.79
CA PHE A 738 20.24 -9.57 -24.89
C PHE A 738 21.02 -10.19 -23.74
N HIS A 739 22.23 -9.69 -23.49
CA HIS A 739 23.14 -10.16 -22.43
C HIS A 739 22.72 -9.66 -21.04
N ASP A 740 21.43 -9.80 -20.74
CA ASP A 740 20.79 -9.31 -19.52
C ASP A 740 20.68 -10.39 -18.42
N GLY A 741 21.08 -11.63 -18.74
CA GLY A 741 20.99 -12.77 -17.84
C GLY A 741 21.92 -12.70 -16.61
N PRO A 742 21.62 -13.49 -15.57
CA PRO A 742 22.39 -13.51 -14.33
C PRO A 742 23.87 -13.92 -14.51
N MET A 743 24.22 -14.64 -15.58
CA MET A 743 25.59 -15.12 -15.84
C MET A 743 26.55 -14.04 -16.36
N HIS A 744 26.06 -12.97 -16.98
CA HIS A 744 26.90 -11.88 -17.49
C HIS A 744 27.39 -10.95 -16.39
N GLN A 745 28.53 -10.30 -16.59
CA GLN A 745 29.00 -9.24 -15.70
C GLN A 745 28.25 -7.92 -15.97
N ASP A 746 28.18 -7.04 -14.98
CA ASP A 746 27.64 -5.70 -15.20
C ASP A 746 28.66 -4.84 -15.98
N HIS A 747 28.31 -4.40 -17.18
CA HIS A 747 29.10 -3.41 -17.93
C HIS A 747 28.90 -2.00 -17.35
N SER A 748 29.87 -1.12 -17.60
CA SER A 748 30.00 0.20 -16.96
C SER A 748 29.07 1.28 -17.55
N LEU A 749 27.76 1.07 -17.50
CA LEU A 749 26.80 2.12 -17.84
C LEU A 749 26.52 3.04 -16.62
N CYS A 750 26.34 4.34 -16.87
CA CYS A 750 25.90 5.26 -15.83
C CYS A 750 24.42 5.02 -15.51
N SER A 751 24.13 4.59 -14.27
CA SER A 751 22.77 4.29 -13.84
C SER A 751 22.14 5.55 -13.25
N GLN A 752 21.08 6.05 -13.88
CA GLN A 752 20.30 7.15 -13.33
C GLN A 752 19.77 6.85 -11.93
N HIS A 753 19.58 7.89 -11.13
CA HIS A 753 19.20 7.76 -9.72
C HIS A 753 18.28 8.88 -9.26
N PHE A 754 17.33 8.59 -8.38
CA PHE A 754 16.41 9.60 -7.82
C PHE A 754 17.13 10.80 -7.16
N ARG A 755 18.40 10.67 -6.74
CA ARG A 755 19.24 11.78 -6.26
C ARG A 755 19.38 12.91 -7.28
N THR A 756 19.53 12.58 -8.56
CA THR A 756 19.98 13.49 -9.64
C THR A 756 18.95 13.63 -10.74
N ASP A 757 18.27 12.54 -11.08
CA ASP A 757 17.39 12.42 -12.22
C ASP A 757 15.90 12.43 -11.83
N THR A 758 15.03 12.69 -12.80
CA THR A 758 13.58 12.39 -12.78
C THR A 758 13.22 11.45 -13.95
N VAL A 759 12.00 10.90 -13.97
CA VAL A 759 11.52 10.11 -15.13
C VAL A 759 11.50 10.96 -16.40
N ALA A 760 11.18 12.26 -16.30
CA ALA A 760 11.20 13.18 -17.43
C ALA A 760 12.62 13.42 -17.98
N ASP A 761 13.64 13.41 -17.13
CA ASP A 761 15.05 13.53 -17.57
C ASP A 761 15.53 12.22 -18.21
N SER A 762 15.09 11.08 -17.69
CA SER A 762 15.32 9.75 -18.28
C SER A 762 14.80 9.65 -19.72
N ILE A 763 13.60 10.15 -19.98
CA ILE A 763 13.00 10.16 -21.32
C ILE A 763 13.85 10.98 -22.29
N LYS A 764 14.20 12.23 -21.93
CA LYS A 764 15.07 13.08 -22.75
C LYS A 764 16.45 12.46 -23.02
N ILE A 765 17.01 11.75 -22.04
CA ILE A 765 18.27 11.01 -22.20
C ILE A 765 18.09 9.88 -23.22
N LEU A 766 17.00 9.11 -23.14
CA LEU A 766 16.70 8.04 -24.09
C LEU A 766 16.43 8.57 -25.51
N ASP A 767 15.69 9.67 -25.66
CA ASP A 767 15.44 10.31 -26.96
C ASP A 767 16.74 10.79 -27.64
N ASN A 768 17.62 11.43 -26.86
CA ASN A 768 18.97 11.80 -27.31
C ASN A 768 19.82 10.56 -27.62
N CYS A 769 19.70 9.50 -26.81
CA CYS A 769 20.43 8.26 -27.04
C CYS A 769 19.99 7.55 -28.32
N TRP A 770 18.68 7.51 -28.58
CA TRP A 770 18.10 6.98 -29.81
C TRP A 770 18.52 7.78 -31.03
N SER A 771 18.48 9.12 -30.96
CA SER A 771 18.95 10.01 -32.03
C SER A 771 20.41 9.73 -32.41
N LYS A 772 21.28 9.49 -31.42
CA LYS A 772 22.67 9.08 -31.64
C LYS A 772 22.79 7.68 -32.24
N CYS A 773 22.02 6.69 -31.75
CA CYS A 773 21.97 5.35 -32.32
C CYS A 773 21.58 5.36 -33.80
N VAL A 774 20.54 6.14 -34.16
CA VAL A 774 20.09 6.31 -35.55
C VAL A 774 21.21 6.93 -36.40
N SER A 775 21.82 8.04 -35.95
CA SER A 775 22.90 8.69 -36.73
C SER A 775 24.15 7.81 -36.89
N ALA A 776 24.53 7.03 -35.87
CA ALA A 776 25.64 6.10 -35.96
C ALA A 776 25.33 4.90 -36.87
N PHE A 777 24.10 4.38 -36.80
CA PHE A 777 23.62 3.31 -37.68
C PHE A 777 23.55 3.75 -39.15
N GLU A 778 23.09 4.98 -39.42
CA GLU A 778 23.06 5.59 -40.76
C GLU A 778 24.44 5.66 -41.43
N LYS A 779 25.50 5.86 -40.63
CA LYS A 779 26.88 5.91 -41.11
C LYS A 779 27.56 4.54 -41.15
N GLY A 780 26.89 3.49 -40.69
CA GLY A 780 27.46 2.15 -40.53
C GLY A 780 28.44 2.02 -39.35
N GLU A 781 28.50 3.00 -38.43
CA GLU A 781 29.38 2.99 -37.25
C GLU A 781 28.96 1.91 -36.23
N ILE A 782 27.65 1.63 -36.13
CA ILE A 782 27.08 0.58 -35.27
C ILE A 782 26.09 -0.29 -36.02
N GLN A 783 25.77 -1.44 -35.45
CA GLN A 783 24.61 -2.25 -35.80
C GLN A 783 23.48 -2.02 -34.77
N LEU A 784 22.24 -2.26 -35.17
CA LEU A 784 21.06 -2.24 -34.30
C LEU A 784 20.32 -3.58 -34.38
N PRO A 785 19.62 -4.02 -33.31
CA PRO A 785 18.82 -5.25 -33.29
C PRO A 785 17.50 -5.10 -34.06
N LEU A 786 17.55 -4.53 -35.27
CA LEU A 786 16.40 -4.18 -36.09
C LEU A 786 16.70 -4.51 -37.55
N LEU A 787 15.71 -5.10 -38.24
CA LEU A 787 15.79 -5.37 -39.68
C LEU A 787 15.62 -4.09 -40.52
N LYS A 788 14.86 -3.13 -40.00
CA LYS A 788 14.66 -1.80 -40.58
C LYS A 788 14.35 -0.79 -39.47
N VAL A 789 14.81 0.44 -39.65
CA VAL A 789 14.52 1.60 -38.78
C VAL A 789 13.61 2.56 -39.53
N LYS A 790 12.53 3.02 -38.89
CA LYS A 790 11.56 3.99 -39.41
C LYS A 790 11.70 5.30 -38.63
N ILE A 791 12.13 6.35 -39.32
CA ILE A 791 12.39 7.70 -38.79
C ILE A 791 11.27 8.63 -39.24
N PHE A 792 10.79 9.51 -38.36
CA PHE A 792 9.63 10.38 -38.60
C PHE A 792 10.03 11.86 -38.69
N ASP A 793 10.83 12.19 -39.70
CA ASP A 793 11.23 13.58 -40.01
C ASP A 793 10.23 14.23 -40.96
N GLY A 794 9.10 14.68 -40.42
CA GLY A 794 8.03 15.36 -41.17
C GLY A 794 6.92 14.43 -41.66
N SER A 795 6.29 14.78 -42.78
CA SER A 795 5.02 14.17 -43.24
C SER A 795 5.16 12.80 -43.92
N LYS A 796 6.37 12.34 -44.21
CA LYS A 796 6.64 10.99 -44.73
C LYS A 796 7.79 10.34 -43.95
N PRO A 797 7.62 9.11 -43.44
CA PRO A 797 8.68 8.44 -42.70
C PRO A 797 9.81 7.95 -43.63
N LYS A 798 11.06 8.15 -43.21
CA LYS A 798 12.26 7.59 -43.85
C LYS A 798 12.48 6.18 -43.32
N ILE A 799 12.76 5.21 -44.20
CA ILE A 799 13.06 3.82 -43.82
C ILE A 799 14.50 3.48 -44.18
N ILE A 800 15.21 2.86 -43.25
CA ILE A 800 16.63 2.47 -43.39
C ILE A 800 16.72 0.98 -43.09
N ARG A 801 17.18 0.18 -44.06
CA ARG A 801 17.26 -1.29 -43.95
C ARG A 801 18.59 -1.71 -43.34
N ASN A 802 18.57 -2.73 -42.49
CA ASN A 802 19.79 -3.30 -41.93
C ASN A 802 20.30 -4.45 -42.83
N GLU A 803 21.01 -4.07 -43.89
CA GLU A 803 21.49 -5.02 -44.91
C GLU A 803 22.46 -6.07 -44.33
N ASN A 804 23.27 -5.71 -43.34
CA ASN A 804 24.20 -6.64 -42.69
C ASN A 804 23.47 -7.73 -41.89
N LEU A 805 22.47 -7.35 -41.09
CA LEU A 805 21.66 -8.29 -40.30
C LEU A 805 20.82 -9.21 -41.21
N LEU A 806 20.29 -8.65 -42.30
CA LEU A 806 19.56 -9.39 -43.34
C LEU A 806 20.48 -10.40 -44.05
N ALA A 807 21.70 -10.00 -44.42
CA ALA A 807 22.67 -10.88 -45.06
C ALA A 807 23.16 -12.00 -44.14
N GLN A 808 23.40 -11.71 -42.86
CA GLN A 808 23.78 -12.71 -41.86
C GLN A 808 22.68 -13.76 -41.64
N ASN A 809 21.42 -13.34 -41.53
CA ASN A 809 20.29 -14.27 -41.42
C ASN A 809 20.14 -15.14 -42.69
N GLN A 810 20.26 -14.56 -43.89
CA GLN A 810 20.19 -15.32 -45.16
C GLN A 810 21.33 -16.35 -45.29
N ALA A 811 22.56 -16.00 -44.91
CA ALA A 811 23.69 -16.93 -44.89
C ALA A 811 23.45 -18.10 -43.91
N GLN A 812 22.80 -17.84 -42.78
CA GLN A 812 22.51 -18.86 -41.77
C GLN A 812 21.33 -19.77 -42.16
N CYS A 813 20.31 -19.25 -42.87
CA CYS A 813 19.28 -20.10 -43.49
C CYS A 813 19.86 -21.05 -44.55
N LEU A 814 20.84 -20.61 -45.34
CA LEU A 814 21.53 -21.45 -46.33
C LEU A 814 22.35 -22.57 -45.67
N LEU A 815 22.92 -22.33 -44.48
CA LEU A 815 23.68 -23.32 -43.71
C LEU A 815 22.80 -24.31 -42.92
N THR A 816 21.57 -23.92 -42.56
CA THR A 816 20.65 -24.75 -41.74
C THR A 816 19.63 -25.55 -42.56
N GLY A 817 19.66 -25.45 -43.89
CA GLY A 817 18.88 -26.30 -44.80
C GLY A 817 17.37 -26.04 -44.83
N LYS A 818 16.87 -25.03 -44.11
CA LYS A 818 15.46 -24.61 -44.15
C LYS A 818 15.15 -23.83 -45.43
N SER A 819 14.98 -24.56 -46.53
CA SER A 819 14.52 -24.04 -47.81
C SER A 819 13.00 -23.77 -47.77
N GLY A 820 12.61 -22.63 -47.20
CA GLY A 820 11.33 -22.00 -47.50
C GLY A 820 11.34 -21.49 -48.93
N GLN A 821 10.30 -21.79 -49.71
CA GLN A 821 10.21 -21.40 -51.12
C GLN A 821 10.22 -19.87 -51.25
N ARG A 822 11.11 -19.33 -52.09
CA ARG A 822 10.99 -17.95 -52.57
C ARG A 822 9.81 -17.87 -53.54
N ALA A 823 8.90 -16.95 -53.27
CA ALA A 823 8.00 -16.41 -54.28
C ALA A 823 8.52 -15.00 -54.63
N ASP A 824 9.09 -14.85 -55.83
CA ASP A 824 9.49 -13.56 -56.38
C ASP A 824 8.25 -12.89 -57.00
N GLU A 825 7.50 -12.09 -56.22
CA GLU A 825 6.47 -11.16 -56.74
C GLU A 825 6.59 -9.78 -56.07
N ASP A 826 7.76 -9.14 -56.22
CA ASP A 826 7.94 -7.70 -55.95
C ASP A 826 7.31 -6.87 -57.09
N HIS A 827 5.98 -6.72 -57.08
CA HIS A 827 5.29 -5.56 -57.67
C HIS A 827 3.78 -5.54 -57.35
N GLU A 828 3.39 -5.02 -56.19
CA GLU A 828 2.11 -4.29 -56.08
C GLU A 828 2.12 -3.22 -54.98
N SER A 829 1.18 -2.29 -55.07
CA SER A 829 1.24 -0.98 -54.39
C SER A 829 1.02 -1.04 -52.88
N GLU A 830 1.74 -0.19 -52.13
CA GLU A 830 1.32 0.22 -50.78
C GLU A 830 -0.08 0.88 -50.85
N ARG A 831 -1.12 0.10 -50.52
CA ARG A 831 -2.46 0.57 -50.18
C ARG A 831 -2.95 -0.17 -48.93
N GLU A 832 -3.02 0.58 -47.83
CA GLU A 832 -4.03 0.47 -46.78
C GLU A 832 -4.44 -0.96 -46.33
N GLU A 833 -3.60 -1.61 -45.51
CA GLU A 833 -4.12 -2.55 -44.50
C GLU A 833 -4.64 -1.76 -43.27
N GLU A 834 -5.68 -0.95 -43.50
CA GLU A 834 -6.49 -0.31 -42.45
C GLU A 834 -7.89 -0.95 -42.39
N SER A 835 -7.97 -2.29 -42.57
CA SER A 835 -9.24 -2.99 -42.85
C SER A 835 -9.46 -4.33 -42.11
N ALA A 836 -8.60 -4.74 -41.17
CA ALA A 836 -8.83 -5.94 -40.36
C ALA A 836 -9.48 -5.64 -38.98
N ASP A 837 -9.05 -4.58 -38.29
CA ASP A 837 -9.64 -4.17 -36.99
C ASP A 837 -10.91 -3.29 -37.14
N SER A 838 -11.20 -2.79 -38.35
CA SER A 838 -12.37 -1.94 -38.64
C SER A 838 -13.68 -2.71 -38.80
N GLN A 839 -13.65 -4.03 -39.00
CA GLN A 839 -14.87 -4.86 -39.20
C GLN A 839 -15.62 -5.26 -37.91
N MET A 840 -15.31 -4.65 -36.77
CA MET A 840 -16.16 -4.70 -35.56
C MET A 840 -16.84 -3.37 -35.20
N GLN A 841 -16.95 -2.42 -36.15
CA GLN A 841 -17.70 -1.16 -35.96
C GLN A 841 -18.88 -0.95 -36.92
N LEU A 842 -19.25 -1.95 -37.74
CA LEU A 842 -20.34 -1.84 -38.74
C LEU A 842 -21.45 -2.91 -38.59
N VAL A 843 -21.75 -3.35 -37.36
CA VAL A 843 -22.91 -4.24 -37.06
C VAL A 843 -23.79 -3.67 -35.93
N SER A 844 -23.89 -2.34 -35.82
CA SER A 844 -24.80 -1.64 -34.89
C SER A 844 -25.76 -0.66 -35.58
N GLY A 845 -25.80 -0.64 -36.92
CA GLY A 845 -26.52 0.37 -37.72
C GLY A 845 -27.63 -0.14 -38.66
N LEU A 846 -28.10 -1.38 -38.51
CA LEU A 846 -28.97 -2.02 -39.52
C LEU A 846 -30.12 -2.88 -38.96
N LEU A 847 -30.70 -2.48 -37.81
CA LEU A 847 -31.93 -3.06 -37.25
C LEU A 847 -32.96 -1.97 -36.85
N ALA A 848 -33.08 -0.92 -37.66
CA ALA A 848 -34.03 0.17 -37.40
C ALA A 848 -34.65 0.76 -38.69
N GLN A 849 -35.27 -0.07 -39.52
CA GLN A 849 -36.37 0.33 -40.42
C GLN A 849 -36.98 -0.90 -41.12
N ASN A 850 -38.09 -1.40 -40.56
CA ASN A 850 -39.15 -2.13 -41.26
C ASN A 850 -40.37 -2.12 -40.34
N HIS A 851 -41.44 -1.42 -40.73
CA HIS A 851 -42.67 -1.30 -39.96
C HIS A 851 -43.88 -1.19 -40.90
N ALA A 852 -45.01 -1.77 -40.47
CA ALA A 852 -46.25 -1.99 -41.24
C ALA A 852 -46.11 -3.07 -42.33
N GLU A 853 -47.05 -4.01 -42.54
CA GLU A 853 -48.43 -4.21 -42.05
C GLU A 853 -48.60 -5.70 -41.58
N CYS A 854 -49.70 -6.25 -41.00
CA CYS A 854 -51.11 -5.86 -40.94
C CYS A 854 -51.86 -6.63 -39.79
N LEU A 855 -52.87 -5.98 -39.17
CA LEU A 855 -54.14 -6.54 -38.63
C LEU A 855 -54.25 -7.46 -37.37
N LEU A 856 -54.99 -6.92 -36.38
CA LEU A 856 -56.13 -7.51 -35.60
C LEU A 856 -55.84 -8.63 -34.56
N THR A 857 -56.31 -8.61 -33.29
CA THR A 857 -57.53 -8.02 -32.67
C THR A 857 -57.35 -7.60 -31.18
N GLY A 858 -58.26 -6.75 -30.65
CA GLY A 858 -58.33 -6.21 -29.27
C GLY A 858 -58.48 -7.19 -28.08
N LYS A 859 -58.72 -6.76 -26.82
CA LYS A 859 -59.42 -5.55 -26.34
C LYS A 859 -58.90 -4.98 -24.98
N SER A 860 -58.97 -3.65 -24.86
CA SER A 860 -59.46 -2.81 -23.73
C SER A 860 -58.92 -2.90 -22.29
N GLY A 861 -58.45 -1.76 -21.74
CA GLY A 861 -58.36 -1.52 -20.28
C GLY A 861 -57.52 -0.32 -19.80
N GLN A 862 -58.08 0.90 -19.86
CA GLN A 862 -57.81 2.13 -19.04
C GLN A 862 -56.39 2.36 -18.41
N ARG A 863 -55.63 3.40 -18.82
CA ARG A 863 -55.46 4.70 -18.10
C ARG A 863 -55.39 4.55 -16.56
N ALA A 864 -54.35 4.94 -15.82
CA ALA A 864 -53.50 6.13 -15.93
C ALA A 864 -52.24 6.00 -15.02
N ASP A 865 -51.15 6.78 -15.11
CA ASP A 865 -50.53 7.63 -16.16
C ASP A 865 -49.04 7.93 -15.69
N GLU A 866 -48.44 9.08 -16.01
CA GLU A 866 -47.07 9.62 -15.77
C GLU A 866 -46.12 9.00 -14.69
N ASP A 867 -44.93 8.53 -15.12
CA ASP A 867 -43.63 8.99 -14.60
C ASP A 867 -42.45 8.61 -15.54
N HIS A 868 -41.46 9.48 -15.70
CA HIS A 868 -40.35 9.34 -16.67
C HIS A 868 -39.05 8.93 -15.94
N GLU A 869 -38.76 7.64 -15.83
CA GLU A 869 -37.45 7.18 -15.34
C GLU A 869 -36.36 7.35 -16.41
N SER A 870 -35.32 8.13 -16.09
CA SER A 870 -34.09 8.23 -16.88
C SER A 870 -33.06 7.24 -16.34
N GLU A 871 -32.68 6.26 -17.15
CA GLU A 871 -31.68 5.25 -16.80
C GLU A 871 -30.34 5.90 -16.43
N ARG A 872 -29.81 5.55 -15.25
CA ARG A 872 -28.43 5.82 -14.83
C ARG A 872 -27.77 4.49 -14.50
N GLU A 873 -26.83 4.06 -15.34
CA GLU A 873 -25.98 2.92 -15.02
C GLU A 873 -24.94 3.32 -13.96
N GLU A 874 -25.12 2.84 -12.72
CA GLU A 874 -24.09 2.86 -11.69
C GLU A 874 -23.14 1.66 -11.88
N GLU A 875 -21.97 1.86 -12.51
CA GLU A 875 -20.86 0.88 -12.37
C GLU A 875 -20.39 0.91 -10.91
N SER A 876 -20.67 -0.17 -10.16
CA SER A 876 -20.37 -0.25 -8.72
C SER A 876 -18.88 -0.39 -8.43
N ALA A 877 -18.47 0.12 -7.27
CA ALA A 877 -17.12 -0.08 -6.72
C ALA A 877 -16.98 -1.49 -6.11
N ASP A 878 -16.95 -2.53 -6.95
CA ASP A 878 -16.87 -3.92 -6.50
C ASP A 878 -15.45 -4.34 -6.10
N SER A 879 -15.01 -3.83 -4.94
CA SER A 879 -13.84 -4.33 -4.19
C SER A 879 -13.90 -3.99 -2.68
N GLN A 880 -15.05 -4.19 -2.02
CA GLN A 880 -15.09 -4.69 -0.62
C GLN A 880 -16.51 -5.01 -0.07
N MET A 881 -16.65 -6.23 0.45
CA MET A 881 -17.65 -6.70 1.44
C MET A 881 -19.15 -6.81 1.07
N GLN A 882 -19.62 -8.07 1.03
CA GLN A 882 -20.81 -8.47 1.79
C GLN A 882 -20.49 -9.67 2.71
N LEU A 883 -20.95 -9.59 3.96
CA LEU A 883 -20.99 -10.68 4.93
C LEU A 883 -22.46 -11.04 5.17
N VAL A 884 -22.92 -12.14 4.59
CA VAL A 884 -24.28 -12.64 4.86
C VAL A 884 -24.27 -13.41 6.18
N SER A 885 -24.77 -12.79 7.25
CA SER A 885 -25.09 -13.48 8.51
C SER A 885 -26.59 -13.71 8.60
N GLY A 886 -27.06 -14.85 8.07
CA GLY A 886 -28.45 -15.25 8.19
C GLY A 886 -28.80 -15.74 9.60
N ILE A 887 -29.67 -15.01 10.30
CA ILE A 887 -30.51 -15.57 11.38
C ILE A 887 -31.95 -15.12 11.12
N ASN A 888 -32.78 -16.07 10.70
CA ASN A 888 -34.23 -15.92 10.60
C ASN A 888 -34.83 -15.79 12.00
N LEU A 889 -35.70 -14.80 12.22
CA LEU A 889 -36.73 -14.82 13.26
C LEU A 889 -37.93 -13.98 12.81
N GLN A 890 -39.02 -14.64 12.43
CA GLN A 890 -40.31 -14.02 12.12
C GLN A 890 -41.12 -13.75 13.41
N SER A 891 -41.77 -12.59 13.49
CA SER A 891 -43.11 -12.30 14.04
C SER A 891 -43.23 -10.77 14.20
N CYS A 892 -44.06 -10.10 13.41
CA CYS A 892 -45.51 -9.91 13.53
C CYS A 892 -45.90 -8.82 14.55
N THR A 893 -46.72 -7.88 14.06
CA THR A 893 -47.28 -6.66 14.70
C THR A 893 -46.27 -5.63 15.20
#